data_AF-A0A1L7CRT2-F1
#
_entry.id   AF-A0A1L7CRT2-F1
#
_cell.length_a   1.000
_cell.length_b   1.000
_cell.length_c   1.000
_cell.angle_alpha   90.00
_cell.angle_beta   90.00
_cell.angle_gamma   90.00
#
_symmetry.space_group_name_H-M   'P 1'
#
loop_
_entity.id
_entity.type
_entity.pdbx_description
1 polymer ?
#
loop_
_entity_poly.entity_id
_entity_poly.type
_entity_poly.pdbx_seq_one_letter_code
_entity_poly.pdbx_strand_id
1 'polypeptide(L)'
;MTCETPDGWTADVLLADGRLATLRTTLPTDRARLVDFYAGVSDRSRYLRFFASHPELTEADLDAWTAPASADRVTLVATVRGAVVAVAGYAVVEALPGRTADVSFLVRDDQQGRGLAAILLEHLADLGRAGGVDRFFAEMLTENRSMTQVFVRAGYDVHPRLESGEVVVDFPLTPTGDSREVMARRAHRAEAAAVRRLLHPSAIAVVGTEAALGPIARAIAEGGFAGSLQCALTGEETIDDAPVPAAGRTAHAVRGLDSPVDLVVAEFLPDELEAIFDAAAELGATGVLMLARGRSPRLAGDEAQRFVAAARRRGLRALGPASLGLIAADGDIRLNASPAPAPRVGRVGLFAQSAGVAALVLSRILERGVGLASAVATGAFADVTANDVMQYWLDDPATEVCLLSLDTAGNPRTFFRVLRRLAAAKPTAVFLPSRALSSARHHEVDGLPAAPPAAVDAVIRHAGAMVVPHRETLVDIAQILARQPAPAGPNVAVIANSAGLTGQMAQAARRYGLTPTAHTAEGDPVPALLQATRDALDSGADAVVVAVVELGEPVLQDAHEGLTELAAEAQVPLVATYSGFGELPGAVPAGSGPEARGELPVTPTYAGALEALAHIALRGSAPAPGTVDAAAEADVDVARGVVNSVLVDAPAGRELTDDECREMLAAYGVEVLDFRRVDDLDEAVAAAAEFDWDVVLKSTHPALRSRADLGSAIRHIGDAEQMRSAWVTLSRLAQAAGAEPAGLTVQPTVGPGTSLRVRGIEDPALGPMVSVAVSGPTAELAGDVSWRVAPVSPAEARVMLGELAAADLLRGWSGTPAADLEPVAEALAAVSRLTDDHPALIDVELVPLIAGSRRCWVAGARARVAPLAPERDPLARAL
;
A
#
# COMPACT_ATOMS: atom_id res chain seq x y z
N MET A 1 15.63 16.90 21.51
CA MET A 1 14.21 16.99 21.92
C MET A 1 14.13 16.35 23.29
N THR A 2 13.73 17.08 24.34
CA THR A 2 13.21 16.42 25.54
C THR A 2 12.04 15.58 25.06
N CYS A 3 12.10 14.27 25.27
CA CYS A 3 11.04 13.34 24.88
C CYS A 3 9.84 13.58 25.79
N GLU A 4 9.12 14.68 25.56
CA GLU A 4 7.75 14.82 26.01
C GLU A 4 6.96 13.77 25.24
N THR A 5 6.61 12.66 25.90
CA THR A 5 5.46 11.86 25.49
C THR A 5 4.31 12.84 25.30
N PRO A 6 3.72 12.95 24.10
CA PRO A 6 2.76 14.02 23.85
C PRO A 6 1.56 13.82 24.77
N ASP A 7 1.36 14.76 25.70
CA ASP A 7 0.09 14.89 26.40
C ASP A 7 -1.00 14.95 25.33
N GLY A 8 -1.92 13.97 25.34
CA GLY A 8 -2.96 13.83 24.32
C GLY A 8 -2.65 12.91 23.13
N TRP A 9 -1.68 11.99 23.22
CA TRP A 9 -1.51 10.91 22.23
C TRP A 9 -2.82 10.14 22.00
N THR A 10 -3.18 9.91 20.74
CA THR A 10 -4.40 9.19 20.32
C THR A 10 -4.14 8.39 19.05
N ALA A 11 -4.74 7.21 18.95
CA ALA A 11 -4.72 6.37 17.76
C ALA A 11 -6.06 5.65 17.57
N ASP A 12 -6.57 5.63 16.35
CA ASP A 12 -7.72 4.83 16.00
C ASP A 12 -7.28 3.42 15.56
N VAL A 13 -7.95 2.37 16.02
CA VAL A 13 -7.57 0.98 15.73
C VAL A 13 -8.79 0.14 15.38
N LEU A 14 -8.58 -0.86 14.52
CA LEU A 14 -9.60 -1.85 14.22
C LEU A 14 -9.43 -3.08 15.10
N LEU A 15 -10.53 -3.51 15.69
CA LEU A 15 -10.62 -4.75 16.44
C LEU A 15 -10.74 -5.94 15.49
N ALA A 16 -10.47 -7.14 15.99
CA ALA A 16 -10.51 -8.37 15.19
C ALA A 16 -11.89 -8.65 14.53
N ASP A 17 -12.97 -8.06 15.04
CA ASP A 17 -14.33 -8.16 14.49
C ASP A 17 -14.70 -7.00 13.54
N GLY A 18 -13.73 -6.16 13.18
CA GLY A 18 -13.88 -5.01 12.29
C GLY A 18 -14.47 -3.76 12.94
N ARG A 19 -14.76 -3.78 14.25
CA ARG A 19 -15.21 -2.58 14.98
C ARG A 19 -14.06 -1.62 15.22
N LEU A 20 -14.39 -0.34 15.30
CA LEU A 20 -13.43 0.70 15.61
C LEU A 20 -13.33 0.92 17.13
N ALA A 21 -12.10 1.09 17.61
CA ALA A 21 -11.79 1.60 18.93
C ALA A 21 -10.81 2.78 18.82
N THR A 22 -10.83 3.68 19.79
CA THR A 22 -9.85 4.77 19.90
C THR A 22 -9.02 4.54 21.15
N LEU A 23 -7.70 4.43 20.95
CA LEU A 23 -6.70 4.44 22.01
C LEU A 23 -6.28 5.86 22.28
N ARG A 24 -6.05 6.19 23.54
CA ARG A 24 -5.48 7.48 23.92
C ARG A 24 -4.86 7.41 25.30
N THR A 25 -3.98 8.36 25.60
CA THR A 25 -3.55 8.58 26.98
C THR A 25 -4.73 8.97 27.87
N THR A 26 -4.65 8.55 29.12
CA THR A 26 -5.62 8.91 30.16
C THR A 26 -5.57 10.39 30.47
N LEU A 27 -6.73 10.98 30.74
CA LEU A 27 -6.86 12.37 31.18
C LEU A 27 -7.28 12.42 32.66
N PRO A 28 -6.94 13.50 33.40
CA PRO A 28 -7.45 13.70 34.76
C PRO A 28 -8.98 13.64 34.88
N THR A 29 -9.70 13.96 33.79
CA THR A 29 -11.16 13.92 33.70
C THR A 29 -11.74 12.52 33.51
N ASP A 30 -10.93 11.48 33.31
CA ASP A 30 -11.41 10.11 33.08
C ASP A 30 -11.77 9.35 34.36
N ARG A 31 -11.55 9.91 35.55
CA ARG A 31 -11.82 9.20 36.84
C ARG A 31 -13.17 8.51 36.88
N ALA A 32 -14.26 9.22 36.55
CA ALA A 32 -15.60 8.66 36.54
C ALA A 32 -15.75 7.51 35.53
N ARG A 33 -15.17 7.67 34.33
CA ARG A 33 -15.20 6.64 33.27
C ARG A 33 -14.40 5.40 33.64
N LEU A 34 -13.31 5.54 34.39
CA LEU A 34 -12.50 4.43 34.90
C LEU A 34 -13.23 3.65 35.99
N VAL A 35 -13.95 4.35 36.88
CA VAL A 35 -14.83 3.71 37.87
C VAL A 35 -15.96 2.94 37.18
N ASP A 36 -16.63 3.54 36.20
CA ASP A 36 -17.68 2.88 35.41
C ASP A 36 -17.16 1.66 34.65
N PHE A 37 -15.97 1.78 34.05
CA PHE A 37 -15.28 0.67 33.40
C PHE A 37 -15.00 -0.47 34.39
N TYR A 38 -14.43 -0.15 35.55
CA TYR A 38 -14.04 -1.13 36.56
C TYR A 38 -15.25 -1.88 37.12
N ALA A 39 -16.37 -1.19 37.32
CA ALA A 39 -17.63 -1.78 37.75
C ALA A 39 -18.13 -2.88 36.78
N GLY A 40 -17.83 -2.75 35.49
CA GLY A 40 -18.16 -3.72 34.46
C GLY A 40 -17.19 -4.90 34.30
N VAL A 41 -16.09 -4.95 35.05
CA VAL A 41 -15.10 -6.04 35.01
C VAL A 41 -15.49 -7.13 36.00
N SER A 42 -15.35 -8.41 35.63
CA SER A 42 -15.64 -9.53 36.53
C SER A 42 -14.65 -9.64 37.69
N ASP A 43 -15.09 -10.19 38.82
CA ASP A 43 -14.23 -10.43 39.99
C ASP A 43 -13.02 -11.32 39.65
N ARG A 44 -13.19 -12.25 38.69
CA ARG A 44 -12.11 -13.08 38.19
C ARG A 44 -11.06 -12.24 37.46
N SER A 45 -11.46 -11.36 36.56
CA SER A 45 -10.55 -10.48 35.82
C SER A 45 -9.85 -9.48 36.76
N ARG A 46 -10.53 -8.99 37.80
CA ARG A 46 -9.93 -8.18 38.87
C ARG A 46 -8.89 -8.98 39.66
N TYR A 47 -9.23 -10.18 40.12
CA TYR A 47 -8.30 -11.05 40.83
C TYR A 47 -7.03 -11.37 40.02
N LEU A 48 -7.20 -11.70 38.73
CA LEU A 48 -6.07 -11.97 37.83
C LEU A 48 -5.17 -10.76 37.58
N ARG A 49 -5.65 -9.52 37.80
CA ARG A 49 -4.88 -8.28 37.60
C ARG A 49 -4.14 -7.83 38.86
N PHE A 50 -4.76 -7.97 40.04
CA PHE A 50 -4.23 -7.43 41.30
C PHE A 50 -3.70 -8.50 42.25
N PHE A 51 -3.86 -9.78 41.88
CA PHE A 51 -3.46 -10.97 42.67
C PHE A 51 -4.10 -11.02 44.07
N ALA A 52 -5.16 -10.23 44.28
CA ALA A 52 -5.85 -10.07 45.54
C ALA A 52 -7.31 -9.67 45.31
N SER A 53 -8.11 -9.72 46.38
CA SER A 53 -9.46 -9.19 46.37
C SER A 53 -9.42 -7.66 46.26
N HIS A 54 -9.80 -7.15 45.10
CA HIS A 54 -9.83 -5.72 44.79
C HIS A 54 -11.25 -5.36 44.30
N PRO A 55 -12.22 -5.11 45.20
CA PRO A 55 -13.63 -4.96 44.80
C PRO A 55 -13.92 -3.60 44.15
N GLU A 56 -13.20 -2.55 44.55
CA GLU A 56 -13.36 -1.17 44.06
C GLU A 56 -11.98 -0.56 43.80
N LEU A 57 -11.89 0.42 42.89
CA LEU A 57 -10.67 1.22 42.71
C LEU A 57 -10.49 2.18 43.89
N THR A 58 -9.29 2.23 44.46
CA THR A 58 -8.94 3.22 45.48
C THR A 58 -8.59 4.57 44.84
N GLU A 59 -8.57 5.65 45.62
CA GLU A 59 -8.10 6.96 45.13
C GLU A 59 -6.64 6.87 44.64
N ALA A 60 -5.80 6.03 45.25
CA ALA A 60 -4.43 5.83 44.82
C ALA A 60 -4.35 5.16 43.43
N ASP A 61 -5.24 4.21 43.13
CA ASP A 61 -5.30 3.58 41.80
C ASP A 61 -5.71 4.59 40.74
N LEU A 62 -6.72 5.42 41.05
CA LEU A 62 -7.20 6.47 40.16
C LEU A 62 -6.13 7.54 39.94
N ASP A 63 -5.42 7.96 40.99
CA ASP A 63 -4.28 8.87 40.89
C ASP A 63 -3.18 8.30 39.99
N ALA A 64 -2.87 7.01 40.14
CA ALA A 64 -1.87 6.34 39.31
C ALA A 64 -2.30 6.23 37.85
N TRP A 65 -3.54 5.84 37.58
CA TRP A 65 -4.07 5.67 36.22
C TRP A 65 -4.32 6.99 35.51
N THR A 66 -4.63 8.07 36.21
CA THR A 66 -4.92 9.39 35.60
C THR A 66 -3.73 10.35 35.60
N ALA A 67 -2.56 9.88 36.02
CA ALA A 67 -1.37 10.69 36.02
C ALA A 67 -0.93 11.08 34.59
N PRO A 68 -0.32 12.26 34.42
CA PRO A 68 0.23 12.69 33.13
C PRO A 68 1.22 11.67 32.56
N ALA A 69 1.19 11.50 31.25
CA ALA A 69 2.11 10.63 30.56
C ALA A 69 3.53 11.22 30.63
N SER A 70 4.52 10.35 30.85
CA SER A 70 5.93 10.71 30.91
C SER A 70 6.76 9.59 30.29
N ALA A 71 8.05 9.86 30.02
CA ALA A 71 8.98 8.85 29.54
C ALA A 71 9.15 7.65 30.50
N ASP A 72 8.83 7.83 31.79
CA ASP A 72 8.93 6.78 32.81
C ASP A 72 7.60 6.05 33.05
N ARG A 73 6.47 6.62 32.63
CA ARG A 73 5.14 6.06 32.89
C ARG A 73 4.11 6.54 31.89
N VAL A 74 3.37 5.59 31.31
CA VAL A 74 2.27 5.86 30.40
C VAL A 74 1.08 4.97 30.75
N THR A 75 -0.13 5.55 30.77
CA THR A 75 -1.39 4.82 30.85
C THR A 75 -2.24 5.14 29.62
N LEU A 76 -2.66 4.09 28.92
CA LEU A 76 -3.57 4.13 27.78
C LEU A 76 -4.95 3.59 28.16
N VAL A 77 -5.98 4.20 27.60
CA VAL A 77 -7.35 3.67 27.58
C VAL A 77 -7.75 3.34 26.15
N ALA A 78 -8.43 2.21 25.98
CA ALA A 78 -9.18 1.92 24.76
C ALA A 78 -10.65 2.31 24.97
N THR A 79 -11.21 3.06 24.03
CA THR A 79 -12.60 3.48 24.05
C THR A 79 -13.36 2.97 22.83
N VAL A 80 -14.60 2.52 23.04
CA VAL A 80 -15.53 2.13 21.99
C VAL A 80 -16.79 2.96 22.17
N ARG A 81 -17.13 3.78 21.17
CA ARG A 81 -18.23 4.77 21.26
C ARG A 81 -18.15 5.65 22.51
N GLY A 82 -16.94 6.09 22.86
CA GLY A 82 -16.66 6.94 24.02
C GLY A 82 -16.62 6.25 25.38
N ALA A 83 -17.04 4.97 25.49
CA ALA A 83 -16.96 4.20 26.73
C ALA A 83 -15.59 3.52 26.85
N VAL A 84 -14.96 3.59 28.02
CA VAL A 84 -13.69 2.89 28.31
C VAL A 84 -13.97 1.39 28.40
N VAL A 85 -13.22 0.60 27.63
CA VAL A 85 -13.36 -0.86 27.54
C VAL A 85 -12.10 -1.62 27.91
N ALA A 86 -10.96 -0.93 27.95
CA ALA A 86 -9.69 -1.48 28.43
C ALA A 86 -8.79 -0.36 28.94
N VAL A 87 -7.89 -0.72 29.86
CA VAL A 87 -6.82 0.11 30.40
C VAL A 87 -5.53 -0.69 30.32
N ALA A 88 -4.43 -0.08 29.89
CA ALA A 88 -3.12 -0.68 29.97
C ALA A 88 -2.06 0.39 30.21
N GLY A 89 -0.94 0.04 30.82
CA GLY A 89 0.12 1.01 31.06
C GLY A 89 1.44 0.35 31.41
N TYR A 90 2.51 1.14 31.33
CA TYR A 90 3.82 0.76 31.82
C TYR A 90 4.36 1.77 32.84
N ALA A 91 5.22 1.31 33.74
CA ALA A 91 6.02 2.16 34.62
C ALA A 91 7.45 1.63 34.77
N VAL A 92 8.46 2.49 34.62
CA VAL A 92 9.88 2.12 34.77
C VAL A 92 10.16 1.67 36.19
N VAL A 93 10.87 0.55 36.33
CA VAL A 93 11.24 -0.04 37.63
C VAL A 93 12.74 0.13 37.85
N GLU A 94 13.12 1.07 38.72
CA GLU A 94 14.54 1.38 39.00
C GLU A 94 15.36 0.20 39.55
N ALA A 95 14.70 -0.77 40.17
CA ALA A 95 15.35 -1.96 40.73
C ALA A 95 15.77 -3.00 39.67
N LEU A 96 15.26 -2.88 38.43
CA LEU A 96 15.57 -3.79 37.33
C LEU A 96 16.75 -3.26 36.49
N PRO A 97 17.54 -4.15 35.85
CA PRO A 97 18.66 -3.74 35.01
C PRO A 97 18.19 -3.04 33.73
N GLY A 98 18.99 -2.08 33.25
CA GLY A 98 18.64 -1.25 32.09
C GLY A 98 17.42 -0.37 32.35
N ARG A 99 16.87 0.26 31.31
CA ARG A 99 15.62 1.03 31.45
C ARG A 99 14.43 0.12 31.20
N THR A 100 14.11 -0.71 32.20
CA THR A 100 13.04 -1.73 32.13
C THR A 100 11.75 -1.22 32.76
N ALA A 101 10.60 -1.46 32.11
CA ALA A 101 9.28 -1.07 32.62
C ALA A 101 8.35 -2.27 32.89
N ASP A 102 7.64 -2.23 34.02
CA ASP A 102 6.56 -3.16 34.33
C ASP A 102 5.32 -2.79 33.51
N VAL A 103 4.74 -3.76 32.79
CA VAL A 103 3.60 -3.56 31.89
C VAL A 103 2.37 -4.33 32.36
N SER A 104 1.21 -3.67 32.32
CA SER A 104 -0.03 -4.23 32.87
C SER A 104 -1.27 -3.89 32.05
N PHE A 105 -2.29 -4.76 32.13
CA PHE A 105 -3.48 -4.71 31.27
C PHE A 105 -4.75 -5.10 32.03
N LEU A 106 -5.85 -4.43 31.74
CA LEU A 106 -7.19 -4.82 32.17
C LEU A 106 -8.18 -4.60 31.03
N VAL A 107 -8.91 -5.65 30.63
CA VAL A 107 -9.89 -5.61 29.53
C VAL A 107 -11.22 -6.16 30.03
N ARG A 108 -12.32 -5.42 29.76
CA ARG A 108 -13.68 -5.84 30.14
C ARG A 108 -14.05 -7.16 29.48
N ASP A 109 -14.69 -8.06 30.22
CA ASP A 109 -14.87 -9.47 29.82
C ASP A 109 -15.64 -9.64 28.49
N ASP A 110 -16.64 -8.79 28.22
CA ASP A 110 -17.42 -8.76 26.96
C ASP A 110 -16.64 -8.20 25.75
N GLN A 111 -15.45 -7.67 25.97
CA GLN A 111 -14.56 -7.10 24.96
C GLN A 111 -13.30 -7.96 24.75
N GLN A 112 -13.11 -9.02 25.54
CA GLN A 112 -12.02 -9.97 25.36
C GLN A 112 -12.17 -10.76 24.05
N GLY A 113 -11.05 -11.28 23.53
CA GLY A 113 -11.02 -11.99 22.25
C GLY A 113 -11.04 -11.09 21.00
N ARG A 114 -11.12 -9.76 21.17
CA ARG A 114 -11.15 -8.78 20.07
C ARG A 114 -9.78 -8.20 19.69
N GLY A 115 -8.70 -8.71 20.29
CA GLY A 115 -7.32 -8.27 20.01
C GLY A 115 -6.85 -7.05 20.81
N LEU A 116 -7.69 -6.45 21.66
CA LEU A 116 -7.38 -5.22 22.42
C LEU A 116 -6.06 -5.26 23.19
N ALA A 117 -5.78 -6.34 23.92
CA ALA A 117 -4.55 -6.44 24.72
C ALA A 117 -3.28 -6.45 23.86
N ALA A 118 -3.30 -7.12 22.71
CA ALA A 118 -2.16 -7.16 21.79
C ALA A 118 -1.94 -5.79 21.13
N ILE A 119 -3.03 -5.12 20.73
CA ILE A 119 -2.98 -3.76 20.18
C ILE A 119 -2.42 -2.78 21.23
N LEU A 120 -2.93 -2.82 22.47
CA LEU A 120 -2.42 -1.98 23.56
C LEU A 120 -0.95 -2.24 23.85
N LEU A 121 -0.50 -3.50 23.84
CA LEU A 121 0.90 -3.86 24.06
C LEU A 121 1.81 -3.22 23.00
N GLU A 122 1.41 -3.24 21.73
CA GLU A 122 2.19 -2.64 20.64
C GLU A 122 2.32 -1.14 20.78
N HIS A 123 1.21 -0.44 21.01
CA HIS A 123 1.27 1.01 21.22
C HIS A 123 2.03 1.39 22.48
N LEU A 124 1.94 0.60 23.55
CA LEU A 124 2.78 0.80 24.73
C LEU A 124 4.25 0.57 24.41
N ALA A 125 4.60 -0.46 23.63
CA ALA A 125 5.97 -0.72 23.21
C ALA A 125 6.52 0.44 22.36
N ASP A 126 5.72 1.00 21.45
CA ASP A 126 6.07 2.16 20.64
C ASP A 126 6.33 3.41 21.49
N LEU A 127 5.43 3.70 22.43
CA LEU A 127 5.58 4.81 23.38
C LEU A 127 6.74 4.58 24.35
N GLY A 128 6.98 3.33 24.76
CA GLY A 128 8.11 2.93 25.59
C GLY A 128 9.43 3.18 24.88
N ARG A 129 9.57 2.73 23.62
CA ARG A 129 10.76 2.98 22.79
C ARG A 129 11.01 4.47 22.57
N ALA A 130 9.96 5.25 22.32
CA ALA A 130 10.06 6.70 22.23
C ALA A 130 10.57 7.31 23.57
N GLY A 131 10.12 6.79 24.71
CA GLY A 131 10.59 7.15 26.06
C GLY A 131 11.95 6.57 26.47
N GLY A 132 12.64 5.85 25.57
CA GLY A 132 13.94 5.21 25.82
C GLY A 132 13.88 3.95 26.69
N VAL A 133 12.71 3.32 26.82
CA VAL A 133 12.57 2.02 27.51
C VAL A 133 13.15 0.92 26.62
N ASP A 134 14.00 0.07 27.19
CA ASP A 134 14.68 -1.01 26.47
C ASP A 134 13.85 -2.30 26.48
N ARG A 135 13.18 -2.57 27.60
CA ARG A 135 12.56 -3.87 27.90
C ARG A 135 11.24 -3.70 28.65
N PHE A 136 10.31 -4.61 28.40
CA PHE A 136 9.13 -4.78 29.23
C PHE A 136 9.23 -6.04 30.08
N PHE A 137 8.75 -5.90 31.30
CA PHE A 137 8.62 -6.93 32.32
C PHE A 137 7.15 -7.08 32.70
N ALA A 138 6.67 -8.30 32.90
CA ALA A 138 5.32 -8.56 33.39
C ALA A 138 5.27 -9.84 34.23
N GLU A 139 4.60 -9.77 35.38
CA GLU A 139 4.25 -10.91 36.22
C GLU A 139 2.77 -11.24 36.04
N MET A 140 2.43 -12.53 35.99
CA MET A 140 1.04 -12.97 35.92
C MET A 140 0.84 -14.32 36.60
N LEU A 141 -0.31 -14.52 37.25
CA LEU A 141 -0.66 -15.82 37.82
C LEU A 141 -0.68 -16.91 36.74
N THR A 142 -0.25 -18.14 37.07
CA THR A 142 -0.24 -19.29 36.15
C THR A 142 -1.60 -19.62 35.53
N GLU A 143 -2.68 -19.17 36.17
CA GLU A 143 -4.06 -19.34 35.72
C GLU A 143 -4.41 -18.40 34.55
N ASN A 144 -3.67 -17.31 34.35
CA ASN A 144 -3.92 -16.28 33.33
C ASN A 144 -3.37 -16.68 31.95
N ARG A 145 -3.82 -17.83 31.45
CA ARG A 145 -3.39 -18.37 30.14
C ARG A 145 -3.66 -17.42 28.98
N SER A 146 -4.69 -16.58 29.09
CA SER A 146 -5.01 -15.55 28.10
C SER A 146 -3.90 -14.53 27.96
N MET A 147 -3.38 -14.00 29.06
CA MET A 147 -2.28 -13.02 29.01
C MET A 147 -0.98 -13.65 28.53
N THR A 148 -0.67 -14.89 28.94
CA THR A 148 0.49 -15.62 28.40
C THR A 148 0.41 -15.73 26.87
N GLN A 149 -0.77 -16.01 26.32
CA GLN A 149 -0.96 -16.08 24.86
C GLN A 149 -0.81 -14.72 24.17
N VAL A 150 -1.12 -13.60 24.83
CA VAL A 150 -0.92 -12.26 24.24
C VAL A 150 0.57 -12.02 24.00
N PHE A 151 1.41 -12.26 25.01
CA PHE A 151 2.86 -12.07 24.87
C PHE A 151 3.49 -13.04 23.86
N VAL A 152 3.14 -14.34 23.93
CA VAL A 152 3.67 -15.35 22.99
C VAL A 152 3.23 -15.04 21.55
N ARG A 153 1.99 -14.58 21.34
CA ARG A 153 1.49 -14.26 20.00
C ARG A 153 1.92 -12.88 19.50
N ALA A 154 2.39 -11.99 20.35
CA ALA A 154 2.87 -10.68 19.92
C ALA A 154 4.18 -10.76 19.11
N GLY A 155 4.83 -11.94 19.06
CA GLY A 155 6.02 -12.19 18.24
C GLY A 155 7.32 -11.61 18.82
N TYR A 156 7.28 -11.08 20.03
CA TYR A 156 8.48 -10.76 20.80
C TYR A 156 9.17 -12.05 21.25
N ASP A 157 10.49 -12.00 21.45
CA ASP A 157 11.25 -13.12 22.01
C ASP A 157 10.96 -13.26 23.51
N VAL A 158 9.87 -13.96 23.79
CA VAL A 158 9.34 -14.16 25.15
C VAL A 158 9.69 -15.55 25.62
N HIS A 159 10.39 -15.63 26.75
CA HIS A 159 10.63 -16.89 27.46
C HIS A 159 9.89 -16.85 28.80
N PRO A 160 8.64 -17.36 28.86
CA PRO A 160 7.90 -17.41 30.11
C PRO A 160 8.66 -18.27 31.13
N ARG A 161 9.01 -17.71 32.28
CA ARG A 161 9.64 -18.45 33.38
C ARG A 161 8.63 -18.63 34.49
N LEU A 162 8.66 -19.80 35.12
CA LEU A 162 7.86 -20.05 36.31
C LEU A 162 8.69 -19.65 37.54
N GLU A 163 8.29 -18.60 38.25
CA GLU A 163 8.93 -18.15 39.48
C GLU A 163 7.89 -18.07 40.58
N SER A 164 8.10 -18.78 41.69
CA SER A 164 7.26 -18.71 42.89
C SER A 164 5.74 -18.91 42.70
N GLY A 165 5.31 -19.59 41.63
CA GLY A 165 3.87 -19.80 41.31
C GLY A 165 3.28 -18.79 40.33
N GLU A 166 4.11 -17.91 39.79
CA GLU A 166 3.79 -16.89 38.80
C GLU A 166 4.55 -17.16 37.49
N VAL A 167 4.01 -16.65 36.40
CA VAL A 167 4.64 -16.63 35.09
C VAL A 167 5.23 -15.25 34.88
N VAL A 168 6.55 -15.20 34.72
CA VAL A 168 7.30 -13.97 34.48
C VAL A 168 7.67 -13.90 33.00
N VAL A 169 7.44 -12.75 32.38
CA VAL A 169 7.78 -12.45 30.99
C VAL A 169 8.66 -11.22 30.94
N ASP A 170 9.81 -11.33 30.27
CA ASP A 170 10.79 -10.26 30.09
C ASP A 170 11.28 -10.29 28.63
N PHE A 171 11.05 -9.20 27.87
CA PHE A 171 11.38 -9.12 26.44
C PHE A 171 11.85 -7.72 26.01
N PRO A 172 12.76 -7.63 25.02
CA PRO A 172 13.17 -6.36 24.44
C PRO A 172 12.04 -5.74 23.61
N LEU A 173 11.97 -4.40 23.57
CA LEU A 173 10.94 -3.69 22.80
C LEU A 173 11.21 -3.61 21.30
N THR A 174 12.42 -3.90 20.85
CA THR A 174 12.78 -3.88 19.42
C THR A 174 11.97 -4.93 18.66
N PRO A 175 11.11 -4.54 17.69
CA PRO A 175 10.29 -5.50 16.94
C PRO A 175 11.17 -6.47 16.16
N THR A 176 10.84 -7.76 16.21
CA THR A 176 11.46 -8.81 15.39
C THR A 176 10.77 -8.88 14.02
N GLY A 177 11.35 -9.61 13.06
CA GLY A 177 10.66 -9.91 11.80
C GLY A 177 9.32 -10.62 12.02
N ASP A 178 9.30 -11.56 12.97
CA ASP A 178 8.11 -12.32 13.35
C ASP A 178 7.02 -11.43 13.98
N SER A 179 7.40 -10.48 14.85
CA SER A 179 6.43 -9.55 15.45
C SER A 179 5.78 -8.65 14.40
N ARG A 180 6.58 -8.10 13.47
CA ARG A 180 6.09 -7.30 12.34
C ARG A 180 5.11 -8.10 11.46
N GLU A 181 5.39 -9.38 11.22
CA GLU A 181 4.49 -10.22 10.43
C GLU A 181 3.18 -10.53 11.17
N VAL A 182 3.22 -10.78 12.48
CA VAL A 182 1.99 -11.01 13.27
C VAL A 182 1.12 -9.74 13.31
N MET A 183 1.73 -8.57 13.54
CA MET A 183 1.04 -7.27 13.48
C MET A 183 0.34 -7.10 12.13
N ALA A 184 1.08 -7.32 11.04
CA ALA A 184 0.56 -7.24 9.68
C ALA A 184 -0.62 -8.18 9.44
N ARG A 185 -0.54 -9.43 9.87
CA ARG A 185 -1.62 -10.43 9.73
C ARG A 185 -2.85 -10.05 10.54
N ARG A 186 -2.67 -9.45 11.73
CA ARG A 186 -3.82 -8.98 12.54
C ARG A 186 -4.49 -7.77 11.90
N ALA A 187 -3.70 -6.77 11.48
CA ALA A 187 -4.20 -5.58 10.78
C ALA A 187 -5.04 -6.00 9.56
N HIS A 188 -4.50 -6.93 8.75
CA HIS A 188 -5.20 -7.52 7.61
C HIS A 188 -6.59 -8.07 7.95
N ARG A 189 -6.69 -8.94 8.95
CA ARG A 189 -7.99 -9.52 9.34
C ARG A 189 -8.96 -8.47 9.84
N ALA A 190 -8.48 -7.50 10.62
CA ALA A 190 -9.31 -6.44 11.18
C ALA A 190 -9.85 -5.49 10.09
N GLU A 191 -9.01 -5.12 9.12
CA GLU A 191 -9.41 -4.31 7.95
C GLU A 191 -10.41 -5.05 7.06
N ALA A 192 -10.11 -6.31 6.72
CA ALA A 192 -11.01 -7.15 5.93
C ALA A 192 -12.38 -7.33 6.62
N ALA A 193 -12.40 -7.57 7.93
CA ALA A 193 -13.65 -7.68 8.70
C ALA A 193 -14.46 -6.37 8.71
N ALA A 194 -13.79 -5.22 8.77
CA ALA A 194 -14.45 -3.91 8.77
C ALA A 194 -15.12 -3.61 7.42
N VAL A 195 -14.45 -3.92 6.30
CA VAL A 195 -15.06 -3.80 4.95
C VAL A 195 -16.19 -4.82 4.78
N ARG A 196 -16.01 -6.06 5.27
CA ARG A 196 -17.05 -7.09 5.21
C ARG A 196 -18.33 -6.63 5.89
N ARG A 197 -18.25 -5.95 7.04
CA ARG A 197 -19.43 -5.39 7.74
C ARG A 197 -20.23 -4.38 6.90
N LEU A 198 -19.56 -3.66 6.01
CA LEU A 198 -20.20 -2.67 5.12
C LEU A 198 -20.86 -3.32 3.90
N LEU A 199 -20.24 -4.39 3.38
CA LEU A 199 -20.74 -5.13 2.22
C LEU A 199 -21.78 -6.19 2.59
N HIS A 200 -21.77 -6.66 3.85
CA HIS A 200 -22.65 -7.71 4.36
C HIS A 200 -23.53 -7.26 5.55
N PRO A 201 -24.28 -6.15 5.45
CA PRO A 201 -25.19 -5.74 6.52
C PRO A 201 -26.40 -6.67 6.60
N SER A 202 -26.86 -6.97 7.81
CA SER A 202 -28.14 -7.66 8.05
C SER A 202 -29.31 -6.68 8.15
N ALA A 203 -29.03 -5.43 8.53
CA ALA A 203 -30.02 -4.37 8.66
C ALA A 203 -29.52 -3.03 8.09
N ILE A 204 -30.33 -2.37 7.26
CA ILE A 204 -30.00 -1.09 6.61
C ILE A 204 -31.07 -0.06 6.92
N ALA A 205 -30.65 1.17 7.24
CA ALA A 205 -31.51 2.35 7.25
C ALA A 205 -31.19 3.25 6.05
N VAL A 206 -32.21 3.68 5.30
CA VAL A 206 -32.08 4.68 4.23
C VAL A 206 -32.76 5.97 4.67
N VAL A 207 -32.01 7.05 4.82
CA VAL A 207 -32.49 8.30 5.44
C VAL A 207 -32.08 9.52 4.63
N GLY A 208 -33.04 10.38 4.30
CA GLY A 208 -32.81 11.59 3.52
C GLY A 208 -34.05 12.04 2.76
N THR A 209 -33.87 12.82 1.70
CA THR A 209 -35.00 13.27 0.87
C THR A 209 -35.49 12.18 -0.08
N GLU A 210 -36.80 12.13 -0.35
CA GLU A 210 -37.39 11.19 -1.33
C GLU A 210 -36.71 11.31 -2.71
N ALA A 211 -36.42 12.55 -3.14
CA ALA A 211 -35.78 12.82 -4.43
C ALA A 211 -34.36 12.23 -4.52
N ALA A 212 -33.59 12.26 -3.43
CA ALA A 212 -32.21 11.78 -3.42
C ALA A 212 -32.11 10.27 -3.10
N LEU A 213 -32.87 9.80 -2.12
CA LEU A 213 -32.72 8.47 -1.54
C LEU A 213 -33.84 7.49 -1.91
N GLY A 214 -34.98 7.95 -2.43
CA GLY A 214 -36.06 7.11 -2.92
C GLY A 214 -35.61 6.10 -3.99
N PRO A 215 -34.84 6.52 -5.03
CA PRO A 215 -34.29 5.59 -6.02
C PRO A 215 -33.36 4.54 -5.41
N ILE A 216 -32.59 4.90 -4.38
CA ILE A 216 -31.65 4.00 -3.70
C ILE A 216 -32.40 2.97 -2.86
N ALA A 217 -33.39 3.41 -2.08
CA ALA A 217 -34.26 2.52 -1.32
C ALA A 217 -34.94 1.49 -2.23
N ARG A 218 -35.42 1.94 -3.41
CA ARG A 218 -35.99 1.06 -4.42
C ARG A 218 -34.96 0.09 -5.00
N ALA A 219 -33.76 0.56 -5.33
CA ALA A 219 -32.69 -0.30 -5.86
C ALA A 219 -32.28 -1.40 -4.86
N ILE A 220 -32.24 -1.10 -3.56
CA ILE A 220 -31.98 -2.10 -2.51
C ILE A 220 -33.12 -3.12 -2.43
N ALA A 221 -34.38 -2.65 -2.43
CA ALA A 221 -35.55 -3.52 -2.34
C ALA A 221 -35.72 -4.42 -3.58
N GLU A 222 -35.63 -3.85 -4.78
CA GLU A 222 -35.73 -4.57 -6.06
C GLU A 222 -34.51 -5.46 -6.32
N GLY A 223 -33.35 -5.12 -5.75
CA GLY A 223 -32.13 -5.92 -5.84
C GLY A 223 -32.18 -7.24 -5.08
N GLY A 224 -33.22 -7.48 -4.26
CA GLY A 224 -33.40 -8.73 -3.53
C GLY A 224 -32.63 -8.80 -2.21
N PHE A 225 -32.42 -7.66 -1.54
CA PHE A 225 -31.79 -7.63 -0.22
C PHE A 225 -32.58 -8.46 0.80
N ALA A 226 -31.95 -9.51 1.33
CA ALA A 226 -32.58 -10.46 2.24
C ALA A 226 -32.69 -9.96 3.71
N GLY A 227 -31.94 -8.90 4.05
CA GLY A 227 -31.94 -8.30 5.38
C GLY A 227 -33.12 -7.34 5.62
N SER A 228 -33.15 -6.71 6.79
CA SER A 228 -34.19 -5.73 7.11
C SER A 228 -33.84 -4.35 6.53
N LEU A 229 -34.75 -3.79 5.72
CA LEU A 229 -34.65 -2.44 5.17
C LEU A 229 -35.63 -1.50 5.89
N GLN A 230 -35.11 -0.43 6.48
CA GLN A 230 -35.89 0.64 7.08
C GLN A 230 -35.68 1.94 6.28
N CYS A 231 -36.76 2.67 5.99
CA CYS A 231 -36.70 3.90 5.20
C CYS A 231 -37.32 5.05 5.97
N ALA A 232 -36.57 6.14 6.12
CA ALA A 232 -37.04 7.39 6.71
C ALA A 232 -36.82 8.52 5.69
N LEU A 233 -37.73 8.58 4.71
CA LEU A 233 -37.66 9.52 3.59
C LEU A 233 -38.58 10.71 3.84
N THR A 234 -38.01 11.91 3.82
CA THR A 234 -38.77 13.16 4.01
C THR A 234 -39.13 13.77 2.65
N GLY A 235 -40.36 14.26 2.50
CA GLY A 235 -40.75 15.08 1.35
C GLY A 235 -40.16 16.50 1.41
N GLU A 236 -40.15 17.20 0.27
CA GLU A 236 -39.96 18.66 0.26
C GLU A 236 -41.25 19.32 0.79
N GLU A 237 -41.34 19.57 2.09
CA GLU A 237 -42.42 20.40 2.63
C GLU A 237 -42.14 21.88 2.34
N THR A 238 -43.00 22.48 1.51
CA THR A 238 -43.20 23.92 1.43
C THR A 238 -44.39 24.30 2.32
N ILE A 239 -44.22 25.32 3.16
CA ILE A 239 -45.34 25.98 3.86
C ILE A 239 -45.40 27.41 3.30
N ASP A 240 -46.54 27.80 2.72
CA ASP A 240 -46.76 29.12 2.10
C ASP A 240 -45.66 29.52 1.08
N ASP A 241 -45.30 28.62 0.16
CA ASP A 241 -44.23 28.81 -0.84
C ASP A 241 -42.84 29.16 -0.25
N ALA A 242 -42.66 29.00 1.06
CA ALA A 242 -41.38 29.13 1.74
C ALA A 242 -40.84 27.74 2.13
N PRO A 243 -39.55 27.45 1.85
CA PRO A 243 -38.93 26.21 2.31
C PRO A 243 -38.85 26.20 3.85
N VAL A 244 -39.39 25.15 4.47
CA VAL A 244 -39.23 24.91 5.92
C VAL A 244 -37.74 24.66 6.21
N PRO A 245 -37.15 25.21 7.30
CA PRO A 245 -35.74 24.99 7.60
C PRO A 245 -35.40 23.50 7.65
N ALA A 246 -34.44 23.08 6.83
CA ALA A 246 -34.03 21.68 6.70
C ALA A 246 -33.37 21.10 7.96
N ALA A 247 -32.75 21.98 8.76
CA ALA A 247 -31.82 21.61 9.82
C ALA A 247 -32.42 20.63 10.85
N GLY A 248 -31.82 19.45 10.92
CA GLY A 248 -32.08 18.40 11.91
C GLY A 248 -33.13 17.37 11.50
N ARG A 249 -33.76 17.49 10.32
CA ARG A 249 -34.80 16.57 9.87
C ARG A 249 -34.26 15.15 9.65
N THR A 250 -33.10 15.03 9.01
CA THR A 250 -32.48 13.73 8.70
C THR A 250 -32.09 12.99 9.98
N ALA A 251 -31.41 13.68 10.89
CA ALA A 251 -31.02 13.09 12.18
C ALA A 251 -32.23 12.70 13.06
N HIS A 252 -33.31 13.50 13.05
CA HIS A 252 -34.54 13.14 13.74
C HIS A 252 -35.21 11.90 13.13
N ALA A 253 -35.24 11.82 11.80
CA ALA A 253 -35.77 10.67 11.06
C ALA A 253 -34.98 9.38 11.36
N VAL A 254 -33.65 9.46 11.47
CA VAL A 254 -32.80 8.34 11.91
C VAL A 254 -33.20 7.91 13.33
N ARG A 255 -33.35 8.83 14.29
CA ARG A 255 -33.73 8.51 15.67
C ARG A 255 -35.15 7.94 15.82
N GLY A 256 -36.02 8.17 14.84
CA GLY A 256 -37.38 7.62 14.80
C GLY A 256 -37.45 6.16 14.35
N LEU A 257 -36.32 5.50 14.07
CA LEU A 257 -36.28 4.10 13.66
C LEU A 257 -36.32 3.15 14.88
N ASP A 258 -37.19 2.15 14.83
CA ASP A 258 -37.54 1.30 15.98
C ASP A 258 -36.59 0.11 16.22
N SER A 259 -35.58 -0.09 15.36
CA SER A 259 -34.70 -1.27 15.42
C SER A 259 -33.26 -0.97 15.02
N PRO A 260 -32.27 -1.66 15.64
CA PRO A 260 -30.87 -1.42 15.36
C PRO A 260 -30.52 -1.77 13.91
N VAL A 261 -29.58 -1.02 13.33
CA VAL A 261 -29.10 -1.22 11.96
C VAL A 261 -27.59 -1.38 11.91
N ASP A 262 -27.06 -2.04 10.89
CA ASP A 262 -25.62 -2.21 10.68
C ASP A 262 -25.03 -1.05 9.85
N LEU A 263 -25.80 -0.57 8.87
CA LEU A 263 -25.42 0.44 7.89
C LEU A 263 -26.52 1.51 7.75
N VAL A 264 -26.13 2.78 7.83
CA VAL A 264 -27.01 3.91 7.48
C VAL A 264 -26.59 4.47 6.12
N VAL A 265 -27.52 4.53 5.17
CA VAL A 265 -27.35 5.18 3.87
C VAL A 265 -28.03 6.54 3.94
N ALA A 266 -27.24 7.60 3.83
CA ALA A 266 -27.70 8.96 4.03
C ALA A 266 -27.27 9.90 2.90
N GLU A 267 -28.03 10.97 2.76
CA GLU A 267 -27.67 12.12 1.92
C GLU A 267 -26.48 12.87 2.53
N PHE A 268 -25.50 13.27 1.72
CA PHE A 268 -24.44 14.14 2.22
C PHE A 268 -24.95 15.57 2.47
N LEU A 269 -25.17 15.90 3.74
CA LEU A 269 -25.60 17.21 4.23
C LEU A 269 -24.55 17.77 5.21
N PRO A 270 -23.66 18.68 4.77
CA PRO A 270 -22.56 19.19 5.61
C PRO A 270 -23.03 19.75 6.96
N ASP A 271 -24.15 20.47 6.99
CA ASP A 271 -24.68 21.13 8.19
C ASP A 271 -25.31 20.14 9.21
N GLU A 272 -25.64 18.92 8.79
CA GLU A 272 -26.26 17.88 9.63
C GLU A 272 -25.34 16.70 9.92
N LEU A 273 -24.11 16.72 9.42
CA LEU A 273 -23.21 15.57 9.40
C LEU A 273 -23.00 14.95 10.79
N GLU A 274 -22.65 15.78 11.77
CA GLU A 274 -22.41 15.35 13.15
C GLU A 274 -23.67 14.71 13.75
N ALA A 275 -24.84 15.31 13.52
CA ALA A 275 -26.12 14.81 14.03
C ALA A 275 -26.54 13.48 13.38
N ILE A 276 -26.25 13.30 12.08
CA ILE A 276 -26.45 12.03 11.38
C ILE A 276 -25.54 10.94 11.96
N PHE A 277 -24.28 11.26 12.22
CA PHE A 277 -23.35 10.32 12.84
C PHE A 277 -23.76 9.96 14.28
N ASP A 278 -24.21 10.93 15.08
CA ASP A 278 -24.75 10.67 16.43
C ASP A 278 -25.92 9.70 16.36
N ALA A 279 -26.91 10.00 15.52
CA ALA A 279 -28.11 9.17 15.37
C ALA A 279 -27.77 7.76 14.84
N ALA A 280 -26.85 7.64 13.88
CA ALA A 280 -26.40 6.35 13.37
C ALA A 280 -25.72 5.51 14.47
N ALA A 281 -24.89 6.13 15.30
CA ALA A 281 -24.23 5.44 16.40
C ALA A 281 -25.20 5.01 17.51
N GLU A 282 -26.20 5.86 17.82
CA GLU A 282 -27.30 5.56 18.75
C GLU A 282 -28.13 4.35 18.28
N LEU A 283 -28.40 4.23 16.97
CA LEU A 283 -29.05 3.05 16.36
C LEU A 283 -28.17 1.81 16.31
N GLY A 284 -26.92 1.90 16.74
CA GLY A 284 -26.01 0.77 16.76
C GLY A 284 -25.26 0.51 15.46
N ALA A 285 -25.35 1.41 14.46
CA ALA A 285 -24.64 1.27 13.20
C ALA A 285 -23.12 1.15 13.38
N THR A 286 -22.50 0.40 12.49
CA THR A 286 -21.04 0.29 12.38
C THR A 286 -20.51 0.99 11.14
N GLY A 287 -21.39 1.32 10.20
CA GLY A 287 -21.07 2.00 8.96
C GLY A 287 -22.07 3.09 8.59
N VAL A 288 -21.59 4.12 7.91
CA VAL A 288 -22.43 5.13 7.25
C VAL A 288 -21.96 5.33 5.81
N LEU A 289 -22.90 5.35 4.88
CA LEU A 289 -22.69 5.61 3.45
C LEU A 289 -23.33 6.96 3.09
N MET A 290 -22.48 7.93 2.73
CA MET A 290 -22.89 9.30 2.40
C MET A 290 -22.87 9.53 0.89
N LEU A 291 -24.05 9.52 0.27
CA LEU A 291 -24.20 9.59 -1.19
C LEU A 291 -24.08 11.02 -1.76
N ALA A 292 -23.59 11.12 -2.99
CA ALA A 292 -23.40 12.37 -3.73
C ALA A 292 -24.72 12.94 -4.30
N ARG A 293 -24.91 14.28 -4.22
CA ARG A 293 -26.05 15.00 -4.82
C ARG A 293 -25.74 15.62 -6.17
N GLY A 294 -25.49 14.81 -7.21
CA GLY A 294 -25.15 15.33 -8.55
C GLY A 294 -23.91 16.24 -8.61
N ARG A 295 -23.14 16.28 -7.52
CA ARG A 295 -21.91 17.04 -7.33
C ARG A 295 -20.89 16.10 -6.70
N SER A 296 -19.65 16.17 -7.16
CA SER A 296 -18.51 15.52 -6.53
C SER A 296 -17.61 16.62 -5.95
N PRO A 297 -17.92 17.16 -4.75
CA PRO A 297 -17.07 18.17 -4.11
C PRO A 297 -15.66 17.60 -3.90
N ARG A 298 -14.63 18.41 -4.10
CA ARG A 298 -13.29 18.11 -3.58
C ARG A 298 -13.22 18.74 -2.20
N LEU A 299 -13.06 17.93 -1.17
CA LEU A 299 -12.81 18.43 0.18
C LEU A 299 -11.36 18.91 0.28
N ALA A 300 -11.14 19.98 1.04
CA ALA A 300 -9.80 20.31 1.50
C ALA A 300 -9.29 19.23 2.46
N GLY A 301 -7.97 19.12 2.62
CA GLY A 301 -7.35 18.10 3.46
C GLY A 301 -7.93 18.11 4.88
N ASP A 302 -7.97 19.29 5.53
CA ASP A 302 -8.48 19.48 6.89
C ASP A 302 -9.98 19.15 7.03
N GLU A 303 -10.81 19.46 6.03
CA GLU A 303 -12.23 19.09 6.00
C GLU A 303 -12.42 17.58 5.96
N ALA A 304 -11.64 16.88 5.14
CA ALA A 304 -11.63 15.41 5.10
C ALA A 304 -11.19 14.82 6.45
N GLN A 305 -10.18 15.40 7.10
CA GLN A 305 -9.74 14.95 8.41
C GLN A 305 -10.84 15.08 9.47
N ARG A 306 -11.52 16.23 9.49
CA ARG A 306 -12.64 16.46 10.41
C ARG A 306 -13.80 15.49 10.16
N PHE A 307 -14.13 15.21 8.90
CA PHE A 307 -15.17 14.24 8.54
C PHE A 307 -14.86 12.85 9.09
N VAL A 308 -13.65 12.34 8.81
CA VAL A 308 -13.23 11.01 9.26
C VAL A 308 -13.16 10.95 10.78
N ALA A 309 -12.53 11.93 11.43
CA ALA A 309 -12.45 11.99 12.89
C ALA A 309 -13.85 12.03 13.54
N ALA A 310 -14.82 12.74 12.96
CA ALA A 310 -16.18 12.81 13.47
C ALA A 310 -16.90 11.45 13.42
N ALA A 311 -16.76 10.69 12.33
CA ALA A 311 -17.31 9.34 12.23
C ALA A 311 -16.62 8.38 13.21
N ARG A 312 -15.29 8.46 13.29
CA ARG A 312 -14.46 7.55 14.09
C ARG A 312 -14.67 7.66 15.58
N ARG A 313 -14.81 8.88 16.11
CA ARG A 313 -15.16 9.11 17.53
C ARG A 313 -16.44 8.39 17.98
N ARG A 314 -17.33 8.10 17.02
CA ARG A 314 -18.62 7.42 17.24
C ARG A 314 -18.57 5.93 16.92
N GLY A 315 -17.39 5.39 16.62
CA GLY A 315 -17.20 3.99 16.26
C GLY A 315 -17.76 3.63 14.89
N LEU A 316 -17.92 4.61 13.99
CA LEU A 316 -18.47 4.42 12.65
C LEU A 316 -17.34 4.36 11.61
N ARG A 317 -17.45 3.42 10.67
CA ARG A 317 -16.77 3.51 9.37
C ARG A 317 -17.60 4.40 8.44
N ALA A 318 -16.95 5.27 7.67
CA ALA A 318 -17.65 6.14 6.73
C ALA A 318 -17.18 5.94 5.28
N LEU A 319 -18.13 5.72 4.37
CA LEU A 319 -17.93 5.85 2.93
C LEU A 319 -18.50 7.18 2.47
N GLY A 320 -17.72 7.96 1.75
CA GLY A 320 -18.00 9.35 1.41
C GLY A 320 -17.19 10.33 2.25
N PRO A 321 -17.45 11.64 2.11
CA PRO A 321 -18.68 12.17 1.52
C PRO A 321 -18.68 12.14 -0.01
N ALA A 322 -19.90 12.23 -0.55
CA ALA A 322 -20.16 12.17 -1.99
C ALA A 322 -19.68 10.86 -2.65
N SER A 323 -20.01 9.74 -2.01
CA SER A 323 -19.88 8.40 -2.60
C SER A 323 -20.89 8.19 -3.73
N LEU A 324 -20.57 7.35 -4.72
CA LEU A 324 -21.57 6.82 -5.66
C LEU A 324 -22.42 5.72 -4.99
N GLY A 325 -21.87 5.03 -4.00
CA GLY A 325 -22.52 3.91 -3.35
C GLY A 325 -21.62 2.69 -3.21
N LEU A 326 -22.25 1.58 -2.81
CA LEU A 326 -21.64 0.27 -2.80
C LEU A 326 -22.60 -0.78 -3.38
N ILE A 327 -22.03 -1.83 -3.95
CA ILE A 327 -22.74 -2.99 -4.47
C ILE A 327 -22.06 -4.23 -3.89
N ALA A 328 -22.84 -5.20 -3.43
CA ALA A 328 -22.35 -6.50 -2.98
C ALA A 328 -23.29 -7.61 -3.46
N ALA A 329 -22.70 -8.65 -4.05
CA ALA A 329 -23.40 -9.82 -4.53
C ALA A 329 -22.57 -11.07 -4.21
N ASP A 330 -22.57 -11.47 -2.94
CA ASP A 330 -21.85 -12.64 -2.41
C ASP A 330 -22.83 -13.54 -1.64
N GLY A 331 -22.86 -14.83 -1.98
CA GLY A 331 -23.74 -15.83 -1.38
C GLY A 331 -25.22 -15.42 -1.43
N ASP A 332 -25.83 -15.30 -0.26
CA ASP A 332 -27.24 -14.90 -0.06
C ASP A 332 -27.45 -13.38 -0.02
N ILE A 333 -26.37 -12.58 -0.03
CA ILE A 333 -26.49 -11.12 0.04
C ILE A 333 -26.60 -10.53 -1.37
N ARG A 334 -27.62 -9.69 -1.56
CA ARG A 334 -27.81 -8.85 -2.74
C ARG A 334 -28.05 -7.42 -2.27
N LEU A 335 -27.03 -6.60 -2.36
CA LEU A 335 -27.09 -5.20 -1.95
C LEU A 335 -26.68 -4.31 -3.11
N ASN A 336 -27.57 -3.41 -3.51
CA ASN A 336 -27.26 -2.31 -4.41
C ASN A 336 -27.65 -0.97 -3.75
N ALA A 337 -26.71 -0.41 -2.98
CA ALA A 337 -26.86 0.90 -2.36
C ALA A 337 -26.19 1.98 -3.24
N SER A 338 -26.61 2.05 -4.51
CA SER A 338 -26.08 2.97 -5.51
C SER A 338 -27.19 3.41 -6.49
N PRO A 339 -27.02 4.50 -7.25
CA PRO A 339 -28.01 4.92 -8.25
C PRO A 339 -27.95 4.08 -9.55
N ALA A 340 -27.02 3.13 -9.65
CA ALA A 340 -26.87 2.30 -10.83
C ALA A 340 -27.93 1.19 -10.86
N PRO A 341 -28.40 0.77 -12.06
CA PRO A 341 -29.16 -0.47 -12.21
C PRO A 341 -28.42 -1.66 -11.58
N ALA A 342 -29.16 -2.67 -11.12
CA ALA A 342 -28.57 -3.86 -10.53
C ALA A 342 -27.68 -4.57 -11.57
N PRO A 343 -26.36 -4.73 -11.32
CA PRO A 343 -25.48 -5.47 -12.20
C PRO A 343 -25.79 -6.97 -12.14
N ARG A 344 -25.26 -7.73 -13.10
CA ARG A 344 -25.23 -9.19 -12.97
C ARG A 344 -24.40 -9.57 -11.76
N VAL A 345 -24.77 -10.67 -11.11
CA VAL A 345 -23.92 -11.30 -10.10
C VAL A 345 -22.73 -11.93 -10.83
N GLY A 346 -21.51 -11.63 -10.40
CA GLY A 346 -20.31 -12.22 -10.98
C GLY A 346 -19.18 -12.28 -9.99
N ARG A 347 -17.96 -12.12 -10.48
CA ARG A 347 -16.72 -12.35 -9.72
C ARG A 347 -15.75 -11.17 -9.74
N VAL A 348 -16.18 -10.03 -10.27
CA VAL A 348 -15.35 -8.83 -10.40
C VAL A 348 -15.55 -7.93 -9.18
N GLY A 349 -14.44 -7.54 -8.56
CA GLY A 349 -14.36 -6.49 -7.55
C GLY A 349 -13.98 -5.17 -8.19
N LEU A 350 -14.75 -4.10 -7.95
CA LEU A 350 -14.43 -2.74 -8.40
C LEU A 350 -14.19 -1.82 -7.20
N PHE A 351 -13.08 -1.08 -7.22
CA PHE A 351 -12.82 0.02 -6.32
C PHE A 351 -12.57 1.29 -7.12
N ALA A 352 -13.26 2.37 -6.76
CA ALA A 352 -13.07 3.68 -7.39
C ALA A 352 -13.13 4.80 -6.35
N GLN A 353 -12.12 5.67 -6.33
CA GLN A 353 -12.08 6.78 -5.37
C GLN A 353 -13.11 7.86 -5.71
N SER A 354 -13.12 8.36 -6.94
CA SER A 354 -14.08 9.39 -7.35
C SER A 354 -15.44 8.80 -7.72
N ALA A 355 -16.54 9.40 -7.24
CA ALA A 355 -17.89 8.98 -7.62
C ALA A 355 -18.18 9.14 -9.12
N GLY A 356 -17.67 10.21 -9.74
CA GLY A 356 -17.80 10.40 -11.19
C GLY A 356 -17.00 9.36 -11.99
N VAL A 357 -15.80 9.00 -11.50
CA VAL A 357 -14.99 7.92 -12.08
C VAL A 357 -15.66 6.56 -11.89
N ALA A 358 -16.21 6.31 -10.70
CA ALA A 358 -16.98 5.10 -10.41
C ALA A 358 -18.17 4.98 -11.36
N ALA A 359 -18.92 6.05 -11.60
CA ALA A 359 -20.07 6.06 -12.50
C ALA A 359 -19.64 5.75 -13.95
N LEU A 360 -18.51 6.32 -14.39
CA LEU A 360 -17.94 6.05 -15.71
C LEU A 360 -17.53 4.59 -15.91
N VAL A 361 -16.86 3.98 -14.92
CA VAL A 361 -16.44 2.57 -15.02
C VAL A 361 -17.65 1.64 -14.88
N LEU A 362 -18.54 1.92 -13.93
CA LEU A 362 -19.72 1.10 -13.66
C LEU A 362 -20.69 1.11 -14.85
N SER A 363 -20.87 2.25 -15.53
CA SER A 363 -21.71 2.29 -16.74
C SER A 363 -21.18 1.36 -17.84
N ARG A 364 -19.85 1.28 -18.01
CA ARG A 364 -19.21 0.37 -18.97
C ARG A 364 -19.33 -1.09 -18.56
N ILE A 365 -19.19 -1.39 -17.26
CA ILE A 365 -19.44 -2.74 -16.73
C ILE A 365 -20.87 -3.19 -17.03
N LEU A 366 -21.86 -2.31 -16.82
CA LEU A 366 -23.27 -2.58 -17.10
C LEU A 366 -23.53 -2.76 -18.61
N GLU A 367 -22.97 -1.90 -19.46
CA GLU A 367 -23.08 -2.02 -20.93
C GLU A 367 -22.46 -3.31 -21.47
N ARG A 368 -21.39 -3.80 -20.84
CA ARG A 368 -20.70 -5.04 -21.22
C ARG A 368 -21.28 -6.29 -20.56
N GLY A 369 -22.28 -6.13 -19.69
CA GLY A 369 -22.85 -7.21 -18.89
C GLY A 369 -21.82 -7.96 -18.05
N VAL A 370 -20.82 -7.26 -17.53
CA VAL A 370 -19.80 -7.85 -16.63
C VAL A 370 -20.41 -7.98 -15.23
N GLY A 371 -20.27 -9.15 -14.62
CA GLY A 371 -20.87 -9.44 -13.32
C GLY A 371 -19.97 -8.99 -12.16
N LEU A 372 -20.58 -8.34 -11.17
CA LEU A 372 -19.89 -7.83 -9.99
C LEU A 372 -20.08 -8.78 -8.79
N ALA A 373 -19.00 -9.01 -8.06
CA ALA A 373 -19.05 -9.56 -6.70
C ALA A 373 -19.15 -8.43 -5.68
N SER A 374 -18.37 -7.37 -5.88
CA SER A 374 -18.44 -6.16 -5.07
C SER A 374 -18.05 -4.91 -5.89
N ALA A 375 -18.65 -3.78 -5.57
CA ALA A 375 -18.19 -2.48 -6.06
C ALA A 375 -18.22 -1.47 -4.90
N VAL A 376 -17.11 -0.80 -4.66
CA VAL A 376 -16.96 0.20 -3.60
C VAL A 376 -16.50 1.51 -4.21
N ALA A 377 -17.36 2.52 -4.17
CA ALA A 377 -17.05 3.86 -4.63
C ALA A 377 -16.94 4.80 -3.43
N THR A 378 -15.74 5.26 -3.08
CA THR A 378 -15.54 5.92 -1.77
C THR A 378 -15.88 7.40 -1.75
N GLY A 379 -15.87 8.09 -2.89
CA GLY A 379 -16.07 9.54 -2.93
C GLY A 379 -14.81 10.33 -2.58
N ALA A 380 -14.99 11.62 -2.31
CA ALA A 380 -13.93 12.63 -2.32
C ALA A 380 -12.79 12.36 -1.34
N PHE A 381 -13.08 11.78 -0.18
CA PHE A 381 -12.11 11.26 0.80
C PHE A 381 -12.90 10.47 1.84
N ALA A 382 -12.67 9.16 1.95
CA ALA A 382 -13.40 8.28 2.86
C ALA A 382 -12.49 7.64 3.90
N ASP A 383 -13.09 7.25 5.02
CA ASP A 383 -12.45 6.42 6.04
C ASP A 383 -12.11 5.01 5.52
N VAL A 384 -12.82 4.53 4.50
CA VAL A 384 -12.51 3.27 3.80
C VAL A 384 -11.66 3.59 2.58
N THR A 385 -10.48 3.00 2.51
CA THR A 385 -9.48 3.24 1.45
C THR A 385 -9.32 2.02 0.54
N ALA A 386 -8.51 2.16 -0.52
CA ALA A 386 -8.13 1.05 -1.37
C ALA A 386 -7.41 -0.07 -0.57
N ASN A 387 -6.64 0.30 0.46
CA ASN A 387 -5.90 -0.65 1.28
C ASN A 387 -6.85 -1.59 2.02
N ASP A 388 -7.94 -1.04 2.59
CA ASP A 388 -8.95 -1.84 3.29
C ASP A 388 -9.64 -2.83 2.33
N VAL A 389 -10.04 -2.34 1.15
CA VAL A 389 -10.79 -3.13 0.15
C VAL A 389 -9.92 -4.22 -0.47
N MET A 390 -8.65 -3.94 -0.76
CA MET A 390 -7.72 -4.97 -1.24
C MET A 390 -7.49 -6.08 -0.21
N GLN A 391 -7.46 -5.74 1.09
CA GLN A 391 -7.33 -6.75 2.15
C GLN A 391 -8.60 -7.60 2.28
N TYR A 392 -9.78 -6.98 2.14
CA TYR A 392 -11.03 -7.74 2.02
C TYR A 392 -11.00 -8.70 0.81
N TRP A 393 -10.62 -8.21 -0.37
CA TRP A 393 -10.56 -9.03 -1.57
C TRP A 393 -9.56 -10.16 -1.51
N LEU A 394 -8.48 -10.06 -0.71
CA LEU A 394 -7.54 -11.16 -0.56
C LEU A 394 -8.22 -12.41 0.02
N ASP A 395 -9.12 -12.23 0.99
CA ASP A 395 -9.79 -13.32 1.71
C ASP A 395 -11.17 -13.66 1.12
N ASP A 396 -11.78 -12.76 0.36
CA ASP A 396 -13.12 -12.92 -0.20
C ASP A 396 -13.14 -13.92 -1.38
N PRO A 397 -13.79 -15.09 -1.26
CA PRO A 397 -13.81 -16.07 -2.35
C PRO A 397 -14.68 -15.64 -3.55
N ALA A 398 -15.62 -14.72 -3.37
CA ALA A 398 -16.50 -14.26 -4.46
C ALA A 398 -15.77 -13.35 -5.45
N THR A 399 -14.80 -12.57 -4.97
CA THR A 399 -13.99 -11.69 -5.83
C THR A 399 -12.79 -12.46 -6.39
N GLU A 400 -12.77 -12.70 -7.70
CA GLU A 400 -11.67 -13.37 -8.41
C GLU A 400 -10.84 -12.41 -9.26
N VAL A 401 -11.42 -11.30 -9.73
CA VAL A 401 -10.73 -10.28 -10.54
C VAL A 401 -10.89 -8.92 -9.88
N CYS A 402 -9.79 -8.21 -9.66
CA CYS A 402 -9.76 -6.95 -8.91
C CYS A 402 -9.48 -5.76 -9.82
N LEU A 403 -10.37 -4.78 -9.85
CA LEU A 403 -10.23 -3.54 -10.62
C LEU A 403 -10.04 -2.36 -9.65
N LEU A 404 -8.89 -1.69 -9.75
CA LEU A 404 -8.56 -0.51 -8.96
C LEU A 404 -8.52 0.72 -9.85
N SER A 405 -9.38 1.70 -9.58
CA SER A 405 -9.32 3.03 -10.20
C SER A 405 -8.96 4.06 -9.13
N LEU A 406 -7.70 4.49 -9.15
CA LEU A 406 -7.08 5.26 -8.07
C LEU A 406 -6.62 6.62 -8.56
N ASP A 407 -6.91 7.65 -7.76
CA ASP A 407 -6.36 8.98 -7.89
C ASP A 407 -5.15 9.18 -6.96
N THR A 408 -5.14 8.52 -5.79
CA THR A 408 -4.06 8.58 -4.79
C THR A 408 -3.87 7.21 -4.11
N ALA A 409 -2.64 6.90 -3.69
CA ALA A 409 -2.36 5.80 -2.77
C ALA A 409 -2.39 6.37 -1.36
N GLY A 410 -3.19 5.81 -0.45
CA GLY A 410 -3.36 6.34 0.91
C GLY A 410 -2.06 6.30 1.71
N ASN A 411 -1.80 5.19 2.42
CA ASN A 411 -0.49 4.89 2.98
C ASN A 411 0.29 4.06 1.93
N PRO A 412 1.34 4.62 1.27
CA PRO A 412 2.01 3.94 0.16
C PRO A 412 2.70 2.63 0.55
N ARG A 413 3.36 2.57 1.72
CA ARG A 413 3.99 1.34 2.23
C ARG A 413 2.96 0.22 2.36
N THR A 414 1.83 0.52 2.99
CA THR A 414 0.75 -0.45 3.13
C THR A 414 0.13 -0.79 1.78
N PHE A 415 -0.09 0.20 0.92
CA PHE A 415 -0.64 0.02 -0.41
C PHE A 415 0.17 -0.98 -1.24
N PHE A 416 1.47 -0.76 -1.43
CA PHE A 416 2.31 -1.63 -2.25
C PHE A 416 2.49 -3.02 -1.65
N ARG A 417 2.61 -3.13 -0.32
CA ARG A 417 2.68 -4.41 0.38
C ARG A 417 1.40 -5.23 0.19
N VAL A 418 0.24 -4.61 0.34
CA VAL A 418 -1.07 -5.26 0.16
C VAL A 418 -1.29 -5.59 -1.32
N LEU A 419 -0.99 -4.65 -2.23
CA LEU A 419 -1.12 -4.83 -3.67
C LEU A 419 -0.29 -6.02 -4.17
N ARG A 420 0.97 -6.16 -3.71
CA ARG A 420 1.83 -7.29 -4.07
C ARG A 420 1.23 -8.62 -3.63
N ARG A 421 0.66 -8.70 -2.42
CA ARG A 421 -0.03 -9.90 -1.91
C ARG A 421 -1.30 -10.20 -2.72
N LEU A 422 -2.10 -9.17 -3.02
CA LEU A 422 -3.33 -9.32 -3.81
C LEU A 422 -3.02 -9.76 -5.24
N ALA A 423 -2.11 -9.09 -5.93
CA ALA A 423 -1.76 -9.38 -7.32
C ALA A 423 -1.10 -10.74 -7.51
N ALA A 424 -0.37 -11.23 -6.49
CA ALA A 424 0.15 -12.60 -6.47
C ALA A 424 -0.97 -13.65 -6.32
N ALA A 425 -2.04 -13.33 -5.59
CA ALA A 425 -3.14 -14.24 -5.34
C ALA A 425 -4.24 -14.18 -6.41
N LYS A 426 -4.52 -12.99 -6.94
CA LYS A 426 -5.68 -12.69 -7.79
C LYS A 426 -5.32 -11.69 -8.89
N PRO A 427 -5.75 -11.90 -10.14
CA PRO A 427 -5.56 -10.94 -11.21
C PRO A 427 -6.06 -9.55 -10.83
N THR A 428 -5.14 -8.58 -10.78
CA THR A 428 -5.42 -7.22 -10.35
C THR A 428 -5.04 -6.25 -11.46
N ALA A 429 -6.01 -5.46 -11.92
CA ALA A 429 -5.80 -4.41 -12.90
C ALA A 429 -5.96 -3.03 -12.24
N VAL A 430 -4.98 -2.16 -12.45
CA VAL A 430 -4.96 -0.81 -11.90
C VAL A 430 -4.99 0.19 -13.05
N PHE A 431 -6.05 0.99 -13.08
CA PHE A 431 -6.06 2.18 -13.89
C PHE A 431 -5.34 3.28 -13.14
N LEU A 432 -4.17 3.66 -13.65
CA LEU A 432 -3.43 4.83 -13.21
C LEU A 432 -3.38 5.80 -14.38
N PRO A 433 -4.02 6.98 -14.28
CA PRO A 433 -3.53 8.10 -15.06
C PRO A 433 -2.08 8.29 -14.61
N SER A 434 -1.11 8.35 -15.54
CA SER A 434 0.34 8.47 -15.30
C SER A 434 0.80 9.73 -14.53
N ARG A 435 -0.09 10.35 -13.74
CA ARG A 435 0.04 11.56 -12.93
C ARG A 435 -0.73 11.54 -11.60
N ALA A 436 -1.49 10.47 -11.32
CA ALA A 436 -2.38 10.39 -10.15
C ALA A 436 -1.59 10.33 -8.84
N LEU A 437 -0.70 9.34 -8.70
CA LEU A 437 0.10 9.16 -7.48
C LEU A 437 1.05 10.33 -7.22
N SER A 438 1.72 10.88 -8.25
CA SER A 438 2.66 12.01 -8.09
C SER A 438 2.03 13.31 -7.54
N SER A 439 0.70 13.44 -7.55
CA SER A 439 0.00 14.59 -7.00
C SER A 439 -0.37 14.46 -5.51
N ALA A 440 -0.31 13.24 -4.97
CA ALA A 440 -0.56 12.93 -3.57
C ALA A 440 0.72 13.11 -2.76
N ARG A 441 1.01 14.34 -2.30
CA ARG A 441 2.12 14.56 -1.36
C ARG A 441 1.66 14.22 0.05
N HIS A 442 2.30 13.24 0.68
CA HIS A 442 2.09 12.87 2.08
C HIS A 442 2.94 13.69 3.05
N HIS A 443 3.88 14.48 2.52
CA HIS A 443 4.81 15.29 3.30
C HIS A 443 4.89 16.72 2.77
N GLU A 444 4.81 17.69 3.68
CA GLU A 444 5.03 19.11 3.43
C GLU A 444 6.51 19.50 3.67
N VAL A 445 7.44 18.64 3.24
CA VAL A 445 8.89 18.94 3.33
C VAL A 445 9.41 19.38 1.96
N ASP A 446 9.93 20.61 1.92
CA ASP A 446 10.51 21.17 0.71
C ASP A 446 11.81 20.46 0.30
N GLY A 447 11.92 20.16 -0.99
CA GLY A 447 13.11 19.56 -1.58
C GLY A 447 13.25 18.05 -1.34
N LEU A 448 12.16 17.34 -1.00
CA LEU A 448 12.15 15.88 -1.05
C LEU A 448 12.43 15.37 -2.48
N PRO A 449 13.29 14.35 -2.64
CA PRO A 449 13.47 13.68 -3.92
C PRO A 449 12.17 12.99 -4.35
N ALA A 450 11.95 12.92 -5.66
CA ALA A 450 10.80 12.22 -6.22
C ALA A 450 11.25 11.35 -7.39
N ALA A 451 10.68 10.17 -7.52
CA ALA A 451 10.89 9.35 -8.70
C ALA A 451 10.18 9.92 -9.93
N PRO A 452 10.69 9.64 -11.14
CA PRO A 452 10.00 10.02 -12.36
C PRO A 452 8.65 9.28 -12.46
N PRO A 453 7.62 9.87 -13.10
CA PRO A 453 6.32 9.21 -13.24
C PRO A 453 6.36 7.80 -13.86
N ALA A 454 7.30 7.54 -14.77
CA ALA A 454 7.47 6.22 -15.36
C ALA A 454 7.89 5.13 -14.34
N ALA A 455 8.53 5.52 -13.23
CA ALA A 455 8.86 4.61 -12.15
C ALA A 455 7.61 4.10 -11.44
N VAL A 456 6.58 4.93 -11.28
CA VAL A 456 5.31 4.56 -10.63
C VAL A 456 4.70 3.35 -11.35
N ASP A 457 4.54 3.45 -12.67
CA ASP A 457 3.95 2.38 -13.48
C ASP A 457 4.83 1.12 -13.45
N ALA A 458 6.15 1.29 -13.45
CA ALA A 458 7.08 0.16 -13.34
C ALA A 458 6.89 -0.57 -12.02
N VAL A 459 6.91 0.13 -10.89
CA VAL A 459 6.77 -0.49 -9.57
C VAL A 459 5.42 -1.23 -9.42
N ILE A 460 4.33 -0.68 -9.94
CA ILE A 460 3.02 -1.34 -9.87
C ILE A 460 2.99 -2.61 -10.73
N ARG A 461 3.62 -2.59 -11.92
CA ARG A 461 3.81 -3.80 -12.73
C ARG A 461 4.67 -4.85 -12.01
N HIS A 462 5.73 -4.43 -11.32
CA HIS A 462 6.60 -5.32 -10.54
C HIS A 462 5.92 -5.91 -9.31
N ALA A 463 4.92 -5.21 -8.74
CA ALA A 463 4.04 -5.79 -7.73
C ALA A 463 3.15 -6.92 -8.28
N GLY A 464 3.12 -7.13 -9.60
CA GLY A 464 2.34 -8.17 -10.28
C GLY A 464 0.99 -7.68 -10.84
N ALA A 465 0.68 -6.39 -10.70
CA ALA A 465 -0.58 -5.82 -11.15
C ALA A 465 -0.50 -5.31 -12.60
N MET A 466 -1.61 -5.41 -13.33
CA MET A 466 -1.73 -4.92 -14.70
C MET A 466 -2.00 -3.42 -14.68
N VAL A 467 -1.01 -2.60 -15.06
CA VAL A 467 -1.20 -1.14 -15.20
C VAL A 467 -1.80 -0.84 -16.57
N VAL A 468 -3.02 -0.30 -16.59
CA VAL A 468 -3.73 -0.02 -17.85
C VAL A 468 -3.89 1.48 -18.10
N PRO A 469 -3.68 1.95 -19.35
CA PRO A 469 -3.77 3.36 -19.70
C PRO A 469 -5.22 3.83 -19.98
N HIS A 470 -6.14 2.91 -20.28
CA HIS A 470 -7.53 3.21 -20.63
C HIS A 470 -8.49 2.45 -19.73
N ARG A 471 -9.62 3.08 -19.39
CA ARG A 471 -10.67 2.46 -18.57
C ARG A 471 -11.42 1.35 -19.29
N GLU A 472 -11.57 1.46 -20.62
CA GLU A 472 -12.17 0.37 -21.41
C GLU A 472 -11.32 -0.91 -21.29
N THR A 473 -9.99 -0.78 -21.29
CA THR A 473 -9.06 -1.91 -21.07
C THR A 473 -9.28 -2.57 -19.71
N LEU A 474 -9.63 -1.82 -18.64
CA LEU A 474 -10.01 -2.45 -17.35
C LEU A 474 -11.21 -3.38 -17.51
N VAL A 475 -12.25 -2.91 -18.20
CA VAL A 475 -13.50 -3.65 -18.36
C VAL A 475 -13.30 -4.84 -19.29
N ASP A 476 -12.51 -4.69 -20.35
CA ASP A 476 -12.15 -5.79 -21.26
C ASP A 476 -11.35 -6.88 -20.52
N ILE A 477 -10.37 -6.51 -19.68
CA ILE A 477 -9.64 -7.46 -18.82
C ILE A 477 -10.60 -8.18 -17.88
N ALA A 478 -11.52 -7.45 -17.25
CA ALA A 478 -12.50 -8.01 -16.33
C ALA A 478 -13.42 -9.01 -17.03
N GLN A 479 -13.92 -8.65 -18.20
CA GLN A 479 -14.80 -9.48 -19.02
C GLN A 479 -14.11 -10.77 -19.44
N ILE A 480 -12.87 -10.68 -19.94
CA ILE A 480 -12.10 -11.86 -20.37
C ILE A 480 -11.84 -12.78 -19.18
N LEU A 481 -11.30 -12.27 -18.07
CA LEU A 481 -10.93 -13.09 -16.92
C LEU A 481 -12.13 -13.64 -16.14
N ALA A 482 -13.27 -12.96 -16.18
CA ALA A 482 -14.49 -13.45 -15.53
C ALA A 482 -15.16 -14.58 -16.34
N ARG A 483 -14.96 -14.63 -17.65
CA ARG A 483 -15.68 -15.58 -18.52
C ARG A 483 -14.79 -16.68 -19.07
N GLN A 484 -13.53 -16.40 -19.34
CA GLN A 484 -12.61 -17.29 -20.04
C GLN A 484 -11.35 -17.59 -19.22
N PRO A 485 -10.59 -18.66 -19.54
CA PRO A 485 -9.28 -18.91 -18.96
C PRO A 485 -8.29 -17.76 -19.21
N ALA A 486 -7.30 -17.60 -18.34
CA ALA A 486 -6.21 -16.66 -18.60
C ALA A 486 -5.24 -17.24 -19.65
N PRO A 487 -4.72 -16.43 -20.60
CA PRO A 487 -3.69 -16.87 -21.53
C PRO A 487 -2.42 -17.26 -20.78
N ALA A 488 -1.79 -18.36 -21.20
CA ALA A 488 -0.55 -18.87 -20.59
C ALA A 488 0.71 -18.16 -21.12
N GLY A 489 0.60 -17.45 -22.24
CA GLY A 489 1.72 -16.84 -22.93
C GLY A 489 1.28 -15.87 -24.03
N PRO A 490 2.24 -15.34 -24.80
CA PRO A 490 2.00 -14.25 -25.75
C PRO A 490 1.51 -14.72 -27.13
N ASN A 491 1.36 -16.02 -27.40
CA ASN A 491 0.99 -16.51 -28.73
C ASN A 491 -0.51 -16.36 -28.96
N VAL A 492 -0.91 -15.51 -29.91
CA VAL A 492 -2.32 -15.22 -30.18
C VAL A 492 -2.71 -15.63 -31.59
N ALA A 493 -3.82 -16.34 -31.77
CA ALA A 493 -4.42 -16.53 -33.07
C ALA A 493 -5.37 -15.37 -33.37
N VAL A 494 -5.19 -14.70 -34.51
CA VAL A 494 -6.09 -13.65 -35.00
C VAL A 494 -6.81 -14.13 -36.25
N ILE A 495 -8.14 -14.15 -36.19
CA ILE A 495 -9.00 -14.71 -37.24
C ILE A 495 -10.00 -13.65 -37.68
N ALA A 496 -10.18 -13.48 -39.00
CA ALA A 496 -11.28 -12.69 -39.53
C ALA A 496 -11.77 -13.19 -40.88
N ASN A 497 -13.00 -12.83 -41.28
CA ASN A 497 -13.55 -13.06 -42.62
C ASN A 497 -13.11 -11.98 -43.64
N SER A 498 -12.08 -11.21 -43.31
CA SER A 498 -11.50 -10.16 -44.15
C SER A 498 -9.98 -10.19 -44.08
N ALA A 499 -9.33 -10.33 -45.23
CA ALA A 499 -7.86 -10.38 -45.32
C ALA A 499 -7.20 -9.08 -44.82
N GLY A 500 -7.79 -7.93 -45.18
CA GLY A 500 -7.28 -6.62 -44.75
C GLY A 500 -7.34 -6.44 -43.23
N LEU A 501 -8.44 -6.90 -42.61
CA LEU A 501 -8.61 -6.83 -41.16
C LEU A 501 -7.66 -7.79 -40.44
N THR A 502 -7.52 -9.02 -40.94
CA THR A 502 -6.56 -10.01 -40.41
C THR A 502 -5.14 -9.45 -40.37
N GLY A 503 -4.70 -8.77 -41.44
CA GLY A 503 -3.40 -8.11 -41.50
C GLY A 503 -3.23 -6.99 -40.46
N GLN A 504 -4.27 -6.17 -40.24
CA GLN A 504 -4.26 -5.13 -39.21
C GLN A 504 -4.23 -5.69 -37.79
N MET A 505 -5.01 -6.75 -37.52
CA MET A 505 -5.02 -7.44 -36.23
C MET A 505 -3.64 -8.00 -35.89
N ALA A 506 -2.96 -8.64 -36.85
CA ALA A 506 -1.61 -9.15 -36.64
C ALA A 506 -0.59 -8.03 -36.35
N GLN A 507 -0.70 -6.88 -37.02
CA GLN A 507 0.16 -5.72 -36.71
C GLN A 507 -0.13 -5.14 -35.33
N ALA A 508 -1.41 -5.03 -34.95
CA ALA A 508 -1.82 -4.57 -33.63
C ALA A 508 -1.31 -5.51 -32.53
N ALA A 509 -1.45 -6.82 -32.70
CA ALA A 509 -0.94 -7.82 -31.76
C ALA A 509 0.57 -7.65 -31.51
N ARG A 510 1.38 -7.52 -32.57
CA ARG A 510 2.83 -7.27 -32.44
C ARG A 510 3.14 -5.96 -31.72
N ARG A 511 2.36 -4.91 -31.96
CA ARG A 511 2.52 -3.61 -31.29
C ARG A 511 2.30 -3.72 -29.78
N TYR A 512 1.39 -4.58 -29.34
CA TYR A 512 1.14 -4.85 -27.93
C TYR A 512 2.09 -5.91 -27.33
N GLY A 513 3.06 -6.42 -28.08
CA GLY A 513 4.04 -7.41 -27.61
C GLY A 513 3.57 -8.87 -27.69
N LEU A 514 2.44 -9.14 -28.35
CA LEU A 514 1.96 -10.50 -28.63
C LEU A 514 2.63 -11.07 -29.89
N THR A 515 2.61 -12.40 -30.01
CA THR A 515 3.13 -13.15 -31.16
C THR A 515 1.96 -13.72 -31.98
N PRO A 516 1.51 -13.06 -33.05
CA PRO A 516 0.29 -13.46 -33.74
C PRO A 516 0.52 -14.55 -34.79
N THR A 517 -0.40 -15.52 -34.83
CA THR A 517 -0.69 -16.37 -35.99
C THR A 517 -1.97 -15.86 -36.66
N ALA A 518 -1.90 -15.53 -37.94
CA ALA A 518 -2.97 -14.83 -38.64
C ALA A 518 -3.68 -15.77 -39.63
N HIS A 519 -5.01 -15.85 -39.56
CA HIS A 519 -5.82 -16.67 -40.45
C HIS A 519 -7.00 -15.88 -41.02
N THR A 520 -7.16 -15.90 -42.34
CA THR A 520 -8.33 -15.31 -43.01
C THR A 520 -9.29 -16.44 -43.36
N ALA A 521 -10.54 -16.37 -42.88
CA ALA A 521 -11.56 -17.33 -43.24
C ALA A 521 -11.96 -17.15 -44.72
N GLU A 522 -11.73 -18.18 -45.53
CA GLU A 522 -12.06 -18.20 -46.96
C GLU A 522 -13.32 -19.01 -47.24
N GLY A 523 -14.21 -18.51 -48.10
CA GLY A 523 -15.47 -19.18 -48.47
C GLY A 523 -16.68 -18.58 -47.75
N ASP A 524 -17.63 -19.43 -47.35
CA ASP A 524 -18.80 -19.03 -46.56
C ASP A 524 -18.33 -18.52 -45.18
N PRO A 525 -18.58 -17.25 -44.84
CA PRO A 525 -17.96 -16.59 -43.69
C PRO A 525 -18.21 -17.32 -42.37
N VAL A 526 -19.44 -17.77 -42.10
CA VAL A 526 -19.77 -18.34 -40.77
C VAL A 526 -19.12 -19.71 -40.58
N PRO A 527 -19.32 -20.73 -41.45
CA PRO A 527 -18.69 -22.03 -41.27
C PRO A 527 -17.16 -21.96 -41.29
N ALA A 528 -16.58 -21.11 -42.17
CA ALA A 528 -15.14 -20.94 -42.27
C ALA A 528 -14.55 -20.30 -41.00
N LEU A 529 -15.19 -19.27 -40.44
CA LEU A 529 -14.78 -18.67 -39.16
C LEU A 529 -14.81 -19.68 -38.02
N LEU A 530 -15.88 -20.46 -37.90
CA LEU A 530 -16.01 -21.45 -36.83
C LEU A 530 -14.99 -22.58 -36.95
N GLN A 531 -14.71 -23.05 -38.18
CA GLN A 531 -13.67 -24.05 -38.41
C GLN A 531 -12.28 -23.49 -38.06
N ALA A 532 -11.94 -22.31 -38.56
CA ALA A 532 -10.66 -21.67 -38.25
C ALA A 532 -10.46 -21.44 -36.74
N THR A 533 -11.55 -21.09 -36.04
CA THR A 533 -11.54 -20.90 -34.59
C THR A 533 -11.28 -22.22 -33.86
N ARG A 534 -11.95 -23.31 -34.26
CA ARG A 534 -11.70 -24.65 -33.73
C ARG A 534 -10.25 -25.08 -33.94
N ASP A 535 -9.74 -24.95 -35.16
CA ASP A 535 -8.36 -25.32 -35.48
C ASP A 535 -7.36 -24.50 -34.64
N ALA A 536 -7.63 -23.20 -34.42
CA ALA A 536 -6.78 -22.34 -33.61
C ALA A 536 -6.77 -22.73 -32.13
N LEU A 537 -7.92 -23.10 -31.56
CA LEU A 537 -8.05 -23.59 -30.19
C LEU A 537 -7.25 -24.89 -29.97
N ASP A 538 -7.15 -25.74 -31.00
CA ASP A 538 -6.40 -27.00 -30.97
C ASP A 538 -4.90 -26.85 -31.34
N SER A 539 -4.51 -25.72 -31.95
CA SER A 539 -3.16 -25.50 -32.51
C SER A 539 -2.07 -25.10 -31.51
N GLY A 540 -2.42 -24.94 -30.23
CA GLY A 540 -1.50 -24.51 -29.18
C GLY A 540 -1.31 -23.00 -29.06
N ALA A 541 -2.26 -22.19 -29.56
CA ALA A 541 -2.30 -20.76 -29.27
C ALA A 541 -2.64 -20.52 -27.79
N ASP A 542 -2.08 -19.47 -27.19
CA ASP A 542 -2.37 -19.07 -25.81
C ASP A 542 -3.67 -18.26 -25.70
N ALA A 543 -4.15 -17.70 -26.82
CA ALA A 543 -5.40 -16.95 -26.93
C ALA A 543 -5.90 -16.92 -28.39
N VAL A 544 -7.22 -16.74 -28.59
CA VAL A 544 -7.85 -16.63 -29.91
C VAL A 544 -8.73 -15.37 -29.96
N VAL A 545 -8.52 -14.52 -30.96
CA VAL A 545 -9.32 -13.31 -31.22
C VAL A 545 -9.97 -13.42 -32.59
N VAL A 546 -11.30 -13.38 -32.62
CA VAL A 546 -12.10 -13.52 -33.85
C VAL A 546 -12.79 -12.19 -34.15
N ALA A 547 -12.57 -11.65 -35.34
CA ALA A 547 -13.27 -10.46 -35.83
C ALA A 547 -14.22 -10.82 -36.97
N VAL A 548 -15.51 -10.53 -36.78
CA VAL A 548 -16.57 -10.82 -37.75
C VAL A 548 -17.04 -9.51 -38.36
N VAL A 549 -16.96 -9.40 -39.69
CA VAL A 549 -17.39 -8.21 -40.43
C VAL A 549 -18.59 -8.54 -41.30
N GLU A 550 -19.64 -7.72 -41.20
CA GLU A 550 -20.81 -7.77 -42.07
C GLU A 550 -20.71 -6.74 -43.19
N LEU A 551 -20.70 -7.19 -44.45
CA LEU A 551 -20.61 -6.35 -45.66
C LEU A 551 -21.87 -6.47 -46.55
N GLY A 552 -23.03 -6.70 -45.94
CA GLY A 552 -24.34 -6.70 -46.63
C GLY A 552 -25.16 -7.99 -46.52
N GLU A 553 -24.54 -9.10 -46.10
CA GLU A 553 -25.24 -10.36 -45.77
C GLU A 553 -25.28 -10.56 -44.26
N PRO A 554 -26.44 -10.87 -43.66
CA PRO A 554 -26.57 -11.00 -42.22
C PRO A 554 -25.80 -12.23 -41.72
N VAL A 555 -24.66 -12.01 -41.05
CA VAL A 555 -23.77 -13.09 -40.59
C VAL A 555 -23.43 -12.99 -39.10
N LEU A 556 -23.68 -11.84 -38.47
CA LEU A 556 -23.20 -11.57 -37.11
C LEU A 556 -23.84 -12.50 -36.07
N GLN A 557 -25.15 -12.73 -36.15
CA GLN A 557 -25.89 -13.54 -35.18
C GLN A 557 -25.50 -15.02 -35.27
N ASP A 558 -25.49 -15.59 -36.47
CA ASP A 558 -25.10 -17.00 -36.68
C ASP A 558 -23.65 -17.25 -36.26
N ALA A 559 -22.74 -16.31 -36.56
CA ALA A 559 -21.37 -16.37 -36.08
C ALA A 559 -21.29 -16.27 -34.55
N HIS A 560 -22.12 -15.43 -33.92
CA HIS A 560 -22.16 -15.29 -32.47
C HIS A 560 -22.62 -16.56 -31.75
N GLU A 561 -23.66 -17.22 -32.25
CA GLU A 561 -24.16 -18.47 -31.68
C GLU A 561 -23.08 -19.55 -31.74
N GLY A 562 -22.47 -19.76 -32.92
CA GLY A 562 -21.40 -20.75 -33.07
C GLY A 562 -20.15 -20.43 -32.24
N LEU A 563 -19.73 -19.16 -32.15
CA LEU A 563 -18.58 -18.77 -31.33
C LEU A 563 -18.87 -18.92 -29.83
N THR A 564 -20.13 -18.74 -29.41
CA THR A 564 -20.55 -18.95 -28.02
C THR A 564 -20.48 -20.41 -27.62
N GLU A 565 -20.87 -21.33 -28.50
CA GLU A 565 -20.70 -22.77 -28.29
C GLU A 565 -19.22 -23.14 -28.12
N LEU A 566 -18.34 -22.60 -28.98
CA LEU A 566 -16.90 -22.84 -28.88
C LEU A 566 -16.29 -22.23 -27.60
N ALA A 567 -16.74 -21.03 -27.20
CA ALA A 567 -16.25 -20.36 -26.00
C ALA A 567 -16.57 -21.14 -24.71
N ALA A 568 -17.68 -21.90 -24.70
CA ALA A 568 -18.09 -22.69 -23.55
C ALA A 568 -17.14 -23.86 -23.25
N GLU A 569 -16.46 -24.39 -24.27
CA GLU A 569 -15.56 -25.54 -24.18
C GLU A 569 -14.06 -25.15 -24.27
N ALA A 570 -13.77 -23.90 -24.61
CA ALA A 570 -12.43 -23.39 -24.83
C ALA A 570 -11.53 -23.49 -23.58
N GLN A 571 -10.31 -23.98 -23.76
CA GLN A 571 -9.29 -24.09 -22.69
C GLN A 571 -8.32 -22.89 -22.67
N VAL A 572 -8.39 -22.05 -23.69
CA VAL A 572 -7.67 -20.78 -23.82
C VAL A 572 -8.69 -19.68 -24.14
N PRO A 573 -8.42 -18.41 -23.80
CA PRO A 573 -9.40 -17.36 -24.00
C PRO A 573 -9.77 -17.18 -25.47
N LEU A 574 -11.06 -17.36 -25.78
CA LEU A 574 -11.69 -16.98 -27.04
C LEU A 574 -12.39 -15.64 -26.87
N VAL A 575 -12.07 -14.65 -27.69
CA VAL A 575 -12.67 -13.30 -27.67
C VAL A 575 -13.19 -12.94 -29.05
N ALA A 576 -14.40 -12.39 -29.12
CA ALA A 576 -15.01 -11.96 -30.36
C ALA A 576 -15.16 -10.44 -30.47
N THR A 577 -15.13 -9.94 -31.70
CA THR A 577 -15.49 -8.56 -32.03
C THR A 577 -16.32 -8.53 -33.31
N TYR A 578 -17.37 -7.71 -33.31
CA TYR A 578 -18.33 -7.64 -34.40
C TYR A 578 -18.34 -6.24 -35.00
N SER A 579 -18.29 -6.16 -36.32
CA SER A 579 -18.37 -4.91 -37.09
C SER A 579 -19.47 -5.01 -38.13
N GLY A 580 -20.42 -4.08 -38.08
CA GLY A 580 -21.53 -3.98 -39.02
C GLY A 580 -22.33 -2.70 -38.80
N PHE A 581 -23.35 -2.47 -39.61
CA PHE A 581 -24.25 -1.31 -39.48
C PHE A 581 -25.59 -1.65 -38.81
N GLY A 582 -25.87 -2.94 -38.59
CA GLY A 582 -27.04 -3.44 -37.88
C GLY A 582 -26.86 -3.50 -36.37
N GLU A 583 -27.77 -4.19 -35.70
CA GLU A 583 -27.65 -4.50 -34.27
C GLU A 583 -26.50 -5.49 -34.05
N LEU A 584 -25.56 -5.14 -33.16
CA LEU A 584 -24.41 -5.98 -32.86
C LEU A 584 -24.79 -7.02 -31.79
N PRO A 585 -24.44 -8.30 -31.98
CA PRO A 585 -24.75 -9.35 -31.01
C PRO A 585 -23.90 -9.24 -29.74
N GLY A 586 -24.28 -9.97 -28.69
CA GLY A 586 -23.53 -10.04 -27.43
C GLY A 586 -23.89 -8.95 -26.40
N ALA A 587 -24.90 -8.13 -26.67
CA ALA A 587 -25.45 -7.21 -25.67
C ALA A 587 -26.18 -8.01 -24.57
N VAL A 588 -25.71 -7.89 -23.34
CA VAL A 588 -26.31 -8.56 -22.19
C VAL A 588 -26.90 -7.50 -21.25
N PRO A 589 -28.23 -7.38 -21.12
CA PRO A 589 -28.86 -6.37 -20.29
C PRO A 589 -28.43 -6.47 -18.81
N ALA A 590 -28.37 -5.34 -18.11
CA ALA A 590 -28.21 -5.31 -16.66
C ALA A 590 -29.32 -6.14 -15.97
N GLY A 591 -28.98 -6.88 -14.91
CA GLY A 591 -29.93 -7.73 -14.20
C GLY A 591 -30.34 -9.03 -14.92
N SER A 592 -29.74 -9.32 -16.09
CA SER A 592 -29.72 -10.70 -16.60
C SER A 592 -29.05 -11.63 -15.58
N GLY A 593 -29.31 -12.94 -15.64
CA GLY A 593 -28.85 -13.90 -14.63
C GLY A 593 -27.34 -13.87 -14.34
N PRO A 594 -26.86 -14.68 -13.37
CA PRO A 594 -25.45 -14.66 -12.96
C PRO A 594 -24.49 -14.89 -14.14
N GLU A 595 -23.32 -14.27 -14.08
CA GLU A 595 -22.26 -14.40 -15.08
C GLU A 595 -21.58 -15.78 -14.98
N ALA A 596 -21.71 -16.56 -16.05
CA ALA A 596 -21.16 -17.90 -16.14
C ALA A 596 -19.74 -17.91 -16.73
N ARG A 597 -18.95 -18.92 -16.32
CA ARG A 597 -17.70 -19.27 -17.01
C ARG A 597 -18.05 -19.93 -18.34
N GLY A 598 -17.24 -19.71 -19.36
CA GLY A 598 -17.46 -20.15 -20.73
C GLY A 598 -18.25 -19.16 -21.60
N GLU A 599 -18.82 -18.09 -21.03
CA GLU A 599 -19.47 -17.05 -21.85
C GLU A 599 -18.45 -16.41 -22.81
N LEU A 600 -18.88 -16.05 -24.02
CA LEU A 600 -18.04 -15.37 -25.00
C LEU A 600 -17.83 -13.89 -24.60
N PRO A 601 -16.59 -13.44 -24.32
CA PRO A 601 -16.27 -12.02 -24.21
C PRO A 601 -16.42 -11.36 -25.59
N VAL A 602 -17.13 -10.24 -25.61
CA VAL A 602 -17.34 -9.43 -26.81
C VAL A 602 -16.82 -8.03 -26.57
N THR A 603 -15.78 -7.65 -27.31
CA THR A 603 -15.16 -6.33 -27.23
C THR A 603 -15.59 -5.45 -28.41
N PRO A 604 -15.64 -4.11 -28.22
CA PRO A 604 -16.00 -3.18 -29.30
C PRO A 604 -15.00 -3.15 -30.45
N THR A 605 -13.74 -3.47 -30.17
CA THR A 605 -12.66 -3.43 -31.15
C THR A 605 -11.70 -4.59 -30.93
N TYR A 606 -11.13 -5.09 -32.04
CA TYR A 606 -10.04 -6.07 -31.97
C TYR A 606 -8.82 -5.52 -31.23
N ALA A 607 -8.57 -4.21 -31.30
CA ALA A 607 -7.43 -3.58 -30.63
C ALA A 607 -7.57 -3.62 -29.11
N GLY A 608 -8.77 -3.34 -28.58
CA GLY A 608 -9.07 -3.46 -27.14
C GLY A 608 -8.91 -4.89 -26.63
N ALA A 609 -9.40 -5.88 -27.39
CA ALA A 609 -9.19 -7.30 -27.06
C ALA A 609 -7.71 -7.67 -26.99
N LEU A 610 -6.93 -7.27 -27.99
CA LEU A 610 -5.49 -7.55 -28.05
C LEU A 610 -4.71 -6.82 -26.96
N GLU A 611 -5.06 -5.58 -26.64
CA GLU A 611 -4.48 -4.81 -25.54
C GLU A 611 -4.74 -5.49 -24.18
N ALA A 612 -5.99 -5.88 -23.92
CA ALA A 612 -6.37 -6.59 -22.70
C ALA A 612 -5.64 -7.94 -22.58
N LEU A 613 -5.62 -8.75 -23.64
CA LEU A 613 -4.89 -10.02 -23.66
C LEU A 613 -3.39 -9.83 -23.44
N ALA A 614 -2.78 -8.78 -24.02
CA ALA A 614 -1.38 -8.47 -23.78
C ALA A 614 -1.10 -8.16 -22.31
N HIS A 615 -1.94 -7.35 -21.65
CA HIS A 615 -1.80 -7.10 -20.22
C HIS A 615 -1.91 -8.38 -19.38
N ILE A 616 -2.83 -9.29 -19.75
CA ILE A 616 -3.03 -10.53 -19.01
C ILE A 616 -1.88 -11.53 -19.25
N ALA A 617 -1.44 -11.69 -20.50
CA ALA A 617 -0.43 -12.67 -20.93
C ALA A 617 1.00 -12.27 -20.55
N LEU A 618 1.31 -10.97 -20.66
CA LEU A 618 2.63 -10.41 -20.37
C LEU A 618 2.76 -9.94 -18.92
N ARG A 619 1.76 -10.23 -18.07
CA ARG A 619 1.89 -9.95 -16.64
C ARG A 619 3.11 -10.68 -16.11
N GLY A 620 4.05 -9.95 -15.53
CA GLY A 620 5.17 -10.57 -14.85
C GLY A 620 4.65 -11.46 -13.73
N SER A 621 5.30 -12.61 -13.50
CA SER A 621 5.18 -13.26 -12.22
C SER A 621 5.94 -12.39 -11.21
N ALA A 622 5.21 -11.70 -10.33
CA ALA A 622 5.86 -11.14 -9.15
C ALA A 622 6.49 -12.33 -8.41
N PRO A 623 7.80 -12.33 -8.11
CA PRO A 623 8.35 -13.32 -7.20
C PRO A 623 7.48 -13.28 -5.95
N ALA A 624 7.02 -14.46 -5.50
CA ALA A 624 6.26 -14.61 -4.26
C ALA A 624 6.92 -13.69 -3.22
N PRO A 625 6.16 -12.87 -2.47
CA PRO A 625 6.75 -11.97 -1.49
C PRO A 625 7.72 -12.82 -0.69
N GLY A 626 9.02 -12.60 -0.92
CA GLY A 626 9.99 -13.26 -0.08
C GLY A 626 9.64 -12.79 1.31
N THR A 627 9.61 -13.71 2.27
CA THR A 627 10.19 -13.34 3.55
C THR A 627 11.44 -12.54 3.20
N VAL A 628 11.58 -11.33 3.72
CA VAL A 628 12.83 -10.59 3.58
C VAL A 628 13.86 -11.51 4.25
N ASP A 629 14.41 -12.41 3.45
CA ASP A 629 15.12 -13.60 3.91
C ASP A 629 16.26 -13.07 4.71
N ALA A 630 16.27 -13.38 6.01
CA ALA A 630 17.29 -13.09 7.00
C ALA A 630 18.48 -12.31 6.43
N ALA A 631 18.25 -11.03 6.10
CA ALA A 631 19.35 -10.13 5.82
C ALA A 631 20.16 -10.10 7.12
N ALA A 632 21.48 -9.94 7.02
CA ALA A 632 22.35 -9.82 8.19
C ALA A 632 21.69 -8.94 9.27
N GLU A 633 21.81 -9.35 10.54
CA GLU A 633 21.30 -8.57 11.67
C GLU A 633 21.75 -7.12 11.49
N ALA A 634 20.78 -6.22 11.23
CA ALA A 634 21.09 -4.80 11.12
C ALA A 634 20.93 -4.19 12.49
N ASP A 635 21.87 -3.33 12.84
CA ASP A 635 21.82 -2.55 14.07
C ASP A 635 20.99 -1.28 13.82
N VAL A 636 19.67 -1.46 13.82
CA VAL A 636 18.71 -0.37 13.57
C VAL A 636 18.85 0.73 14.62
N ASP A 637 19.31 0.41 15.83
CA ASP A 637 19.44 1.37 16.92
C ASP A 637 20.66 2.29 16.72
N VAL A 638 21.79 1.78 16.21
CA VAL A 638 22.92 2.61 15.78
C VAL A 638 22.50 3.59 14.69
N ALA A 639 21.87 3.11 13.62
CA ALA A 639 21.41 3.98 12.53
C ALA A 639 20.38 5.02 13.01
N ARG A 640 19.47 4.63 13.93
CA ARG A 640 18.52 5.55 14.56
C ARG A 640 19.23 6.59 15.42
N GLY A 641 20.29 6.20 16.13
CA GLY A 641 21.15 7.09 16.91
C GLY A 641 21.75 8.20 16.03
N VAL A 642 22.29 7.85 14.86
CA VAL A 642 22.83 8.81 13.88
C VAL A 642 21.73 9.78 13.42
N VAL A 643 20.56 9.28 12.99
CA VAL A 643 19.42 10.11 12.58
C VAL A 643 19.01 11.08 13.70
N ASN A 644 18.87 10.58 14.91
CA ASN A 644 18.45 11.38 16.06
C ASN A 644 19.49 12.46 16.40
N SER A 645 20.78 12.12 16.40
CA SER A 645 21.85 13.10 16.64
C SER A 645 21.81 14.22 15.61
N VAL A 646 21.66 13.87 14.33
CA VAL A 646 21.59 14.83 13.23
C VAL A 646 20.38 15.76 13.36
N LEU A 647 19.20 15.22 13.72
CA LEU A 647 17.99 16.03 13.91
C LEU A 647 18.03 16.87 15.20
N VAL A 648 18.79 16.46 16.22
CA VAL A 648 19.04 17.28 17.40
C VAL A 648 19.95 18.47 17.05
N ASP A 649 21.03 18.22 16.31
CA ASP A 649 21.99 19.26 15.92
C ASP A 649 21.43 20.20 14.84
N ALA A 650 20.66 19.64 13.90
CA ALA A 650 20.04 20.35 12.78
C ALA A 650 18.56 19.97 12.68
N PRO A 651 17.65 20.68 13.37
CA PRO A 651 16.21 20.34 13.40
C PRO A 651 15.52 20.36 12.03
N ALA A 652 16.03 21.11 11.06
CA ALA A 652 15.53 21.13 9.69
C ALA A 652 16.09 20.00 8.81
N GLY A 653 16.99 19.16 9.35
CA GLY A 653 17.74 18.16 8.61
C GLY A 653 18.98 18.72 7.91
N ARG A 654 19.90 17.83 7.52
CA ARG A 654 21.13 18.14 6.76
C ARG A 654 21.66 16.91 6.03
N GLU A 655 22.63 17.12 5.16
CA GLU A 655 23.47 16.02 4.65
C GLU A 655 24.29 15.43 5.81
N LEU A 656 24.46 14.10 5.79
CA LEU A 656 25.35 13.41 6.71
C LEU A 656 26.80 13.72 6.36
N THR A 657 27.66 13.75 7.38
CA THR A 657 29.10 13.72 7.16
C THR A 657 29.52 12.36 6.60
N ASP A 658 30.72 12.27 6.02
CA ASP A 658 31.20 11.00 5.46
C ASP A 658 31.32 9.91 6.55
N ASP A 659 31.71 10.28 7.78
CA ASP A 659 31.81 9.36 8.93
C ASP A 659 30.43 8.90 9.41
N GLU A 660 29.46 9.80 9.55
CA GLU A 660 28.07 9.46 9.90
C GLU A 660 27.42 8.55 8.84
N CYS A 661 27.70 8.82 7.56
CA CYS A 661 27.20 8.00 6.46
C CYS A 661 27.82 6.61 6.47
N ARG A 662 29.13 6.50 6.76
CA ARG A 662 29.82 5.22 6.91
C ARG A 662 29.29 4.42 8.10
N GLU A 663 29.10 5.05 9.25
CA GLU A 663 28.54 4.42 10.45
C GLU A 663 27.13 3.87 10.19
N MET A 664 26.27 4.67 9.55
CA MET A 664 24.90 4.27 9.21
C MET A 664 24.86 3.11 8.20
N LEU A 665 25.72 3.12 7.17
CA LEU A 665 25.78 2.05 6.17
C LEU A 665 26.36 0.75 6.75
N ALA A 666 27.38 0.85 7.62
CA ALA A 666 27.97 -0.29 8.31
C ALA A 666 26.96 -1.01 9.22
N ALA A 667 26.04 -0.27 9.85
CA ALA A 667 24.94 -0.84 10.64
C ALA A 667 24.02 -1.78 9.83
N TYR A 668 24.01 -1.67 8.50
CA TYR A 668 23.27 -2.54 7.58
C TYR A 668 24.18 -3.48 6.76
N GLY A 669 25.45 -3.61 7.15
CA GLY A 669 26.42 -4.48 6.48
C GLY A 669 26.97 -3.93 5.16
N VAL A 670 26.80 -2.64 4.88
CA VAL A 670 27.35 -1.98 3.68
C VAL A 670 28.68 -1.31 4.04
N GLU A 671 29.79 -1.96 3.66
CA GLU A 671 31.13 -1.42 3.89
C GLU A 671 31.52 -0.41 2.80
N VAL A 672 31.69 0.86 3.21
CA VAL A 672 32.29 1.90 2.38
C VAL A 672 33.81 1.77 2.43
N LEU A 673 34.47 1.81 1.27
CA LEU A 673 35.93 1.77 1.16
C LEU A 673 36.59 2.83 2.04
N ASP A 674 37.67 2.43 2.71
CA ASP A 674 38.47 3.34 3.53
C ASP A 674 38.93 4.57 2.74
N PHE A 675 38.90 5.72 3.42
CA PHE A 675 39.39 6.96 2.87
C PHE A 675 39.96 7.82 4.00
N ARG A 676 40.88 8.70 3.66
CA ARG A 676 41.41 9.72 4.55
C ARG A 676 41.15 11.09 3.95
N ARG A 677 40.42 11.93 4.68
CA ARG A 677 40.33 13.36 4.37
C ARG A 677 41.68 14.01 4.67
N VAL A 678 42.15 14.82 3.73
CA VAL A 678 43.44 15.49 3.80
C VAL A 678 43.26 16.94 3.39
N ASP A 679 43.88 17.84 4.13
CA ASP A 679 43.79 19.28 3.91
C ASP A 679 45.09 19.87 3.32
N ASP A 680 46.19 19.10 3.34
CA ASP A 680 47.44 19.44 2.66
C ASP A 680 48.14 18.24 1.97
N LEU A 681 49.20 18.56 1.23
CA LEU A 681 49.97 17.57 0.46
C LEU A 681 50.73 16.59 1.37
N ASP A 682 51.22 17.02 2.53
CA ASP A 682 52.01 16.17 3.41
C ASP A 682 51.10 15.12 4.06
N GLU A 683 49.89 15.50 4.46
CA GLU A 683 48.83 14.59 4.88
C GLU A 683 48.43 13.61 3.76
N ALA A 684 48.31 14.09 2.52
CA ALA A 684 47.99 13.24 1.37
C ALA A 684 49.06 12.17 1.10
N VAL A 685 50.33 12.54 1.23
CA VAL A 685 51.47 11.62 1.09
C VAL A 685 51.52 10.63 2.26
N ALA A 686 51.27 11.09 3.49
CA ALA A 686 51.22 10.22 4.66
C ALA A 686 50.09 9.18 4.55
N ALA A 687 48.89 9.62 4.16
CA ALA A 687 47.75 8.73 3.94
C ALA A 687 48.02 7.73 2.81
N ALA A 688 48.64 8.17 1.70
CA ALA A 688 49.00 7.26 0.61
C ALA A 688 50.00 6.18 1.05
N ALA A 689 50.97 6.54 1.91
CA ALA A 689 51.92 5.58 2.46
C ALA A 689 51.26 4.58 3.44
N GLU A 690 50.27 5.02 4.22
CA GLU A 690 49.47 4.14 5.10
C GLU A 690 48.64 3.13 4.29
N PHE A 691 48.16 3.53 3.11
CA PHE A 691 47.44 2.65 2.18
C PHE A 691 48.35 1.83 1.24
N ASP A 692 49.67 1.77 1.49
CA ASP A 692 50.65 1.06 0.66
C ASP A 692 50.72 1.54 -0.82
N TRP A 693 50.39 2.81 -1.09
CA TRP A 693 50.32 3.43 -2.42
C TRP A 693 49.23 2.81 -3.33
N ASP A 694 49.36 2.97 -4.66
CA ASP A 694 48.29 2.72 -5.64
C ASP A 694 46.95 3.34 -5.20
N VAL A 695 46.98 4.64 -4.90
CA VAL A 695 45.82 5.37 -4.36
C VAL A 695 45.15 6.26 -5.39
N VAL A 696 43.94 6.69 -5.04
CA VAL A 696 43.14 7.68 -5.73
C VAL A 696 43.10 8.95 -4.89
N LEU A 697 43.43 10.09 -5.49
CA LEU A 697 43.17 11.41 -4.92
C LEU A 697 41.92 11.98 -5.59
N LYS A 698 40.88 12.30 -4.81
CA LYS A 698 39.61 12.84 -5.33
C LYS A 698 39.15 14.06 -4.54
N SER A 699 38.47 14.99 -5.22
CA SER A 699 37.88 16.18 -4.59
C SER A 699 36.48 15.89 -4.06
N THR A 700 36.18 16.33 -2.83
CA THR A 700 34.83 16.26 -2.24
C THR A 700 33.99 17.51 -2.53
N HIS A 701 34.59 18.55 -3.14
CA HIS A 701 33.92 19.83 -3.34
C HIS A 701 32.75 19.71 -4.35
N PRO A 702 31.53 20.20 -4.03
CA PRO A 702 30.34 20.04 -4.89
C PRO A 702 30.51 20.55 -6.32
N ALA A 703 31.25 21.65 -6.50
CA ALA A 703 31.51 22.27 -7.81
C ALA A 703 32.35 21.39 -8.77
N LEU A 704 33.17 20.48 -8.25
CA LEU A 704 33.96 19.52 -9.04
C LEU A 704 33.29 18.15 -9.09
N ARG A 705 32.64 17.72 -8.00
CA ARG A 705 31.98 16.42 -7.88
C ARG A 705 30.82 16.25 -8.85
N SER A 706 30.11 17.33 -9.18
CA SER A 706 28.96 17.34 -10.10
C SER A 706 29.32 17.46 -11.60
N ARG A 707 30.62 17.61 -11.92
CA ARG A 707 31.12 17.89 -13.27
C ARG A 707 31.89 16.68 -13.81
N ALA A 708 31.18 15.73 -14.42
CA ALA A 708 31.78 14.52 -15.01
C ALA A 708 32.77 14.81 -16.17
N ASP A 709 32.72 16.02 -16.74
CA ASP A 709 33.65 16.52 -17.76
C ASP A 709 34.99 17.00 -17.20
N LEU A 710 35.06 17.26 -15.89
CA LEU A 710 36.27 17.64 -15.18
C LEU A 710 36.79 16.40 -14.43
N GLY A 711 38.06 16.04 -14.61
CA GLY A 711 38.68 14.92 -13.91
C GLY A 711 38.78 15.18 -12.41
N SER A 712 37.69 14.92 -11.67
CA SER A 712 37.56 15.17 -10.22
C SER A 712 38.29 14.13 -9.36
N ALA A 713 38.85 13.10 -9.98
CA ALA A 713 39.67 12.08 -9.35
C ALA A 713 40.85 11.69 -10.24
N ILE A 714 42.02 11.51 -9.62
CA ILE A 714 43.24 11.01 -10.26
C ILE A 714 43.57 9.67 -9.60
N ARG A 715 43.68 8.62 -10.41
CA ARG A 715 43.83 7.21 -9.97
C ARG A 715 45.25 6.69 -10.20
N HIS A 716 45.58 5.55 -9.59
CA HIS A 716 46.85 4.85 -9.73
C HIS A 716 48.08 5.68 -9.34
N ILE A 717 47.97 6.43 -8.23
CA ILE A 717 49.08 7.21 -7.68
C ILE A 717 49.99 6.25 -6.92
N GLY A 718 51.15 5.95 -7.50
CA GLY A 718 52.11 4.98 -6.97
C GLY A 718 53.23 5.57 -6.12
N ASP A 719 53.41 6.90 -6.10
CA ASP A 719 54.50 7.56 -5.38
C ASP A 719 54.19 9.03 -5.02
N ALA A 720 55.06 9.63 -4.20
CA ALA A 720 54.91 10.99 -3.71
C ALA A 720 55.00 12.07 -4.80
N GLU A 721 55.72 11.80 -5.91
CA GLU A 721 55.85 12.75 -7.02
C GLU A 721 54.55 12.81 -7.82
N GLN A 722 53.97 11.64 -8.11
CA GLN A 722 52.65 11.50 -8.71
C GLN A 722 51.57 12.14 -7.83
N MET A 723 51.61 11.94 -6.51
CA MET A 723 50.69 12.60 -5.57
C MET A 723 50.80 14.12 -5.64
N ARG A 724 52.01 14.67 -5.68
CA ARG A 724 52.23 16.12 -5.83
C ARG A 724 51.65 16.65 -7.15
N SER A 725 51.85 15.93 -8.25
CA SER A 725 51.28 16.30 -9.56
C SER A 725 49.75 16.25 -9.55
N ALA A 726 49.19 15.22 -8.92
CA ALA A 726 47.75 15.07 -8.74
C ALA A 726 47.15 16.20 -7.90
N TRP A 727 47.79 16.53 -6.78
CA TRP A 727 47.42 17.62 -5.88
C TRP A 727 47.37 18.96 -6.60
N VAL A 728 48.42 19.31 -7.35
CA VAL A 728 48.49 20.56 -8.12
C VAL A 728 47.39 20.59 -9.18
N THR A 729 47.12 19.47 -9.85
CA THR A 729 46.09 19.37 -10.89
C THR A 729 44.70 19.61 -10.32
N LEU A 730 44.33 18.90 -9.25
CA LEU A 730 43.02 19.07 -8.60
C LEU A 730 42.87 20.45 -7.95
N SER A 731 43.94 20.99 -7.35
CA SER A 731 43.93 22.34 -6.79
C SER A 731 43.66 23.41 -7.84
N ARG A 732 44.26 23.29 -9.03
CA ARG A 732 44.01 24.20 -10.16
C ARG A 732 42.58 24.08 -10.69
N LEU A 733 42.06 22.85 -10.77
CA LEU A 733 40.68 22.61 -11.18
C LEU A 733 39.69 23.23 -10.17
N ALA A 734 39.96 23.08 -8.86
CA ALA A 734 39.15 23.69 -7.80
C ALA A 734 39.15 25.22 -7.93
N GLN A 735 40.33 25.83 -8.06
CA GLN A 735 40.45 27.28 -8.26
C GLN A 735 39.72 27.76 -9.53
N ALA A 736 39.84 27.04 -10.65
CA ALA A 736 39.16 27.38 -11.89
C ALA A 736 37.63 27.26 -11.78
N ALA A 737 37.14 26.38 -10.90
CA ALA A 737 35.72 26.23 -10.55
C ALA A 737 35.27 27.20 -9.44
N GLY A 738 36.13 28.12 -8.98
CA GLY A 738 35.81 29.07 -7.90
C GLY A 738 35.74 28.43 -6.50
N ALA A 739 36.36 27.27 -6.31
CA ALA A 739 36.38 26.50 -5.08
C ALA A 739 37.76 26.59 -4.39
N GLU A 740 37.79 26.49 -3.06
CA GLU A 740 39.05 26.31 -2.35
C GLU A 740 39.61 24.89 -2.58
N PRO A 741 40.94 24.69 -2.61
CA PRO A 741 41.55 23.37 -2.78
C PRO A 741 41.33 22.39 -1.60
N ALA A 742 40.68 22.83 -0.52
CA ALA A 742 40.49 22.05 0.70
C ALA A 742 39.49 20.89 0.53
N GLY A 743 39.62 19.85 1.37
CA GLY A 743 38.72 18.69 1.35
C GLY A 743 39.01 17.69 0.23
N LEU A 744 40.29 17.38 -0.03
CA LEU A 744 40.65 16.23 -0.85
C LEU A 744 40.59 14.95 -0.02
N THR A 745 40.37 13.82 -0.67
CA THR A 745 40.36 12.51 -0.03
C THR A 745 41.30 11.56 -0.75
N VAL A 746 42.09 10.84 0.04
CA VAL A 746 42.95 9.73 -0.42
C VAL A 746 42.23 8.43 -0.12
N GLN A 747 42.15 7.54 -1.11
CA GLN A 747 41.48 6.25 -1.00
C GLN A 747 42.26 5.18 -1.79
N PRO A 748 42.32 3.92 -1.35
CA PRO A 748 42.93 2.85 -2.14
C PRO A 748 42.30 2.69 -3.53
N THR A 749 43.10 2.36 -4.53
CA THR A 749 42.56 1.98 -5.85
C THR A 749 41.95 0.58 -5.77
N VAL A 750 40.83 0.37 -6.46
CA VAL A 750 40.16 -0.94 -6.54
C VAL A 750 40.24 -1.55 -7.93
N GLY A 751 39.96 -2.85 -8.00
CA GLY A 751 39.99 -3.61 -9.25
C GLY A 751 38.96 -3.09 -10.28
N PRO A 752 39.14 -3.46 -11.56
CA PRO A 752 38.22 -3.06 -12.61
C PRO A 752 36.83 -3.68 -12.39
N GLY A 753 35.80 -2.92 -12.73
CA GLY A 753 34.41 -3.35 -12.62
C GLY A 753 33.45 -2.35 -13.24
N THR A 754 32.20 -2.77 -13.39
CA THR A 754 31.13 -1.91 -13.91
C THR A 754 30.67 -0.98 -12.78
N SER A 755 30.72 0.32 -13.02
CA SER A 755 30.27 1.32 -12.04
C SER A 755 28.75 1.42 -12.06
N LEU A 756 28.14 1.27 -10.89
CA LEU A 756 26.71 1.34 -10.64
C LEU A 756 26.40 2.46 -9.66
N ARG A 757 25.17 2.96 -9.76
CA ARG A 757 24.54 3.85 -8.79
C ARG A 757 23.43 3.06 -8.13
N VAL A 758 23.44 3.00 -6.80
CA VAL A 758 22.31 2.52 -6.00
C VAL A 758 21.78 3.69 -5.20
N ARG A 759 20.47 3.96 -5.28
CA ARG A 759 19.88 5.11 -4.60
C ARG A 759 18.58 4.74 -3.92
N GLY A 760 18.51 4.96 -2.62
CA GLY A 760 17.28 4.95 -1.81
C GLY A 760 16.75 6.38 -1.64
N ILE A 761 15.44 6.56 -1.78
CA ILE A 761 14.78 7.84 -1.56
C ILE A 761 13.50 7.67 -0.75
N GLU A 762 13.12 8.71 -0.02
CA GLU A 762 11.78 8.86 0.52
C GLU A 762 10.95 9.73 -0.44
N ASP A 763 10.12 9.09 -1.26
CA ASP A 763 9.26 9.78 -2.21
C ASP A 763 7.97 10.26 -1.54
N PRO A 764 7.58 11.53 -1.75
CA PRO A 764 6.44 12.11 -1.07
C PRO A 764 5.10 11.43 -1.40
N ALA A 765 5.00 10.67 -2.49
CA ALA A 765 3.79 9.97 -2.93
C ALA A 765 3.88 8.45 -2.81
N LEU A 766 5.07 7.87 -2.97
CA LEU A 766 5.26 6.41 -3.03
C LEU A 766 5.90 5.83 -1.76
N GLY A 767 6.40 6.69 -0.87
CA GLY A 767 7.12 6.26 0.31
C GLY A 767 8.56 5.83 -0.03
N PRO A 768 9.13 4.85 0.69
CA PRO A 768 10.51 4.45 0.49
C PRO A 768 10.68 3.70 -0.83
N MET A 769 11.60 4.15 -1.65
CA MET A 769 11.93 3.53 -2.92
C MET A 769 13.43 3.35 -3.09
N VAL A 770 13.80 2.35 -3.88
CA VAL A 770 15.19 2.07 -4.22
C VAL A 770 15.33 1.94 -5.74
N SER A 771 16.48 2.36 -6.24
CA SER A 771 16.84 2.24 -7.65
C SER A 771 18.27 1.76 -7.84
N VAL A 772 18.49 1.12 -8.99
CA VAL A 772 19.82 0.79 -9.50
C VAL A 772 19.95 1.27 -10.94
N ALA A 773 21.11 1.80 -11.28
CA ALA A 773 21.46 2.27 -12.62
C ALA A 773 22.94 2.05 -12.90
N VAL A 774 23.31 1.96 -14.18
CA VAL A 774 24.73 2.08 -14.57
C VAL A 774 25.17 3.53 -14.39
N SER A 775 26.32 3.74 -13.75
CA SER A 775 26.89 5.08 -13.55
C SER A 775 27.50 5.63 -14.84
N GLY A 776 27.28 6.92 -15.09
CA GLY A 776 27.93 7.65 -16.17
C GLY A 776 26.95 8.50 -16.99
N PRO A 777 27.43 9.57 -17.65
CA PRO A 777 26.58 10.57 -18.30
C PRO A 777 25.71 9.99 -19.42
N THR A 778 26.19 8.97 -20.14
CA THR A 778 25.42 8.31 -21.21
C THR A 778 24.27 7.48 -20.66
N ALA A 779 24.49 6.72 -19.59
CA ALA A 779 23.46 5.92 -18.93
C ALA A 779 22.39 6.81 -18.27
N GLU A 780 22.81 7.93 -17.67
CA GLU A 780 21.92 8.95 -17.13
C GLU A 780 21.05 9.59 -18.20
N LEU A 781 21.62 9.95 -19.35
CA LEU A 781 20.87 10.52 -20.46
C LEU A 781 19.87 9.51 -21.06
N ALA A 782 20.25 8.22 -21.10
CA ALA A 782 19.38 7.15 -21.59
C ALA A 782 18.24 6.81 -20.60
N GLY A 783 18.34 7.25 -19.34
CA GLY A 783 17.38 6.89 -18.30
C GLY A 783 17.41 5.40 -17.96
N ASP A 784 18.59 4.75 -18.05
CA ASP A 784 18.75 3.32 -17.77
C ASP A 784 18.76 3.04 -16.25
N VAL A 785 17.55 3.01 -15.68
CA VAL A 785 17.32 2.85 -14.24
C VAL A 785 16.17 1.87 -13.99
N SER A 786 16.36 0.97 -13.03
CA SER A 786 15.29 0.11 -12.50
C SER A 786 14.89 0.57 -11.09
N TRP A 787 13.59 0.75 -10.86
CA TRP A 787 13.00 1.23 -9.60
C TRP A 787 12.16 0.15 -8.91
N ARG A 788 12.16 0.14 -7.58
CA ARG A 788 11.28 -0.68 -6.71
C ARG A 788 10.85 0.11 -5.47
N VAL A 789 9.73 -0.29 -4.88
CA VAL A 789 9.37 0.10 -3.50
C VAL A 789 10.14 -0.78 -2.53
N ALA A 790 10.65 -0.18 -1.46
CA ALA A 790 11.36 -0.90 -0.41
C ALA A 790 10.38 -1.64 0.54
N PRO A 791 10.83 -2.74 1.20
CA PRO A 791 12.13 -3.39 1.05
C PRO A 791 12.19 -4.35 -0.15
N VAL A 792 13.37 -4.49 -0.78
CA VAL A 792 13.65 -5.50 -1.82
C VAL A 792 14.53 -6.64 -1.28
N SER A 793 14.26 -7.86 -1.74
CA SER A 793 15.13 -9.01 -1.44
C SER A 793 16.36 -9.04 -2.37
N PRO A 794 17.45 -9.75 -2.00
CA PRO A 794 18.56 -9.99 -2.92
C PRO A 794 18.13 -10.64 -4.23
N ALA A 795 17.11 -11.51 -4.21
CA ALA A 795 16.57 -12.10 -5.43
C ALA A 795 15.91 -11.08 -6.35
N GLU A 796 15.14 -10.15 -5.78
CA GLU A 796 14.53 -9.06 -6.53
C GLU A 796 15.57 -8.05 -7.02
N ALA A 797 16.58 -7.75 -6.22
CA ALA A 797 17.73 -6.94 -6.60
C ALA A 797 18.48 -7.51 -7.83
N ARG A 798 18.65 -8.84 -7.93
CA ARG A 798 19.22 -9.48 -9.13
C ARG A 798 18.33 -9.29 -10.37
N VAL A 799 17.02 -9.33 -10.21
CA VAL A 799 16.09 -9.02 -11.31
C VAL A 799 16.26 -7.57 -11.76
N MET A 800 16.33 -6.61 -10.82
CA MET A 800 16.57 -5.20 -11.15
C MET A 800 17.85 -4.98 -11.95
N LEU A 801 18.94 -5.68 -11.59
CA LEU A 801 20.22 -5.62 -12.34
C LEU A 801 20.11 -6.17 -13.76
N GLY A 802 19.27 -7.20 -13.95
CA GLY A 802 19.04 -7.82 -15.26
C GLY A 802 18.11 -7.03 -16.19
N GLU A 803 17.34 -6.09 -15.65
CA GLU A 803 16.40 -5.22 -16.39
C GLU A 803 17.07 -4.01 -17.04
N LEU A 804 18.29 -3.67 -16.61
CA LEU A 804 19.03 -2.55 -17.18
C LEU A 804 19.28 -2.80 -18.67
N ALA A 805 19.06 -1.76 -19.49
CA ALA A 805 19.38 -1.81 -20.92
C ALA A 805 20.86 -2.13 -21.15
N ALA A 806 21.73 -1.70 -20.24
CA ALA A 806 23.16 -2.01 -20.24
C ALA A 806 23.54 -3.22 -19.35
N ALA A 807 22.60 -4.13 -19.03
CA ALA A 807 22.87 -5.31 -18.20
C ALA A 807 23.98 -6.22 -18.75
N ASP A 808 24.24 -6.20 -20.07
CA ASP A 808 25.35 -6.95 -20.66
C ASP A 808 26.73 -6.49 -20.16
N LEU A 809 26.87 -5.22 -19.70
CA LEU A 809 28.08 -4.75 -19.02
C LEU A 809 28.34 -5.48 -17.70
N LEU A 810 27.28 -6.01 -17.06
CA LEU A 810 27.37 -6.81 -15.84
C LEU A 810 27.62 -8.29 -16.15
N ARG A 811 27.12 -8.79 -17.28
CA ARG A 811 27.28 -10.18 -17.74
C ARG A 811 28.60 -10.43 -18.49
N GLY A 812 29.37 -9.37 -18.74
CA GLY A 812 30.63 -9.39 -19.47
C GLY A 812 30.44 -8.93 -20.91
N TRP A 813 31.11 -7.84 -21.25
CA TRP A 813 31.02 -7.20 -22.57
C TRP A 813 32.39 -6.74 -23.06
N SER A 814 32.67 -6.93 -24.35
CA SER A 814 33.90 -6.49 -25.03
C SER A 814 35.20 -6.90 -24.31
N GLY A 815 35.27 -8.14 -23.80
CA GLY A 815 36.45 -8.69 -23.11
C GLY A 815 36.51 -8.40 -21.60
N THR A 816 35.57 -7.64 -21.04
CA THR A 816 35.43 -7.45 -19.60
C THR A 816 34.82 -8.70 -18.97
N PRO A 817 35.36 -9.25 -17.87
CA PRO A 817 34.76 -10.39 -17.18
C PRO A 817 33.39 -10.01 -16.59
N ALA A 818 32.51 -11.01 -16.45
CA ALA A 818 31.24 -10.84 -15.75
C ALA A 818 31.47 -10.41 -14.30
N ALA A 819 30.62 -9.52 -13.80
CA ALA A 819 30.62 -9.12 -12.40
C ALA A 819 29.99 -10.20 -11.53
N ASP A 820 30.46 -10.29 -10.28
CA ASP A 820 29.75 -11.04 -9.25
C ASP A 820 28.57 -10.19 -8.75
N LEU A 821 27.35 -10.64 -9.07
CA LEU A 821 26.14 -9.87 -8.79
C LEU A 821 25.60 -10.09 -7.38
N GLU A 822 26.06 -11.12 -6.66
CA GLU A 822 25.53 -11.42 -5.32
C GLU A 822 25.84 -10.28 -4.33
N PRO A 823 27.10 -9.80 -4.21
CA PRO A 823 27.41 -8.71 -3.28
C PRO A 823 26.77 -7.37 -3.70
N VAL A 824 26.49 -7.18 -4.99
CA VAL A 824 25.75 -6.01 -5.49
C VAL A 824 24.28 -6.08 -5.07
N ALA A 825 23.68 -7.26 -5.20
CA ALA A 825 22.29 -7.49 -4.82
C ALA A 825 22.09 -7.38 -3.30
N GLU A 826 23.04 -7.87 -2.49
CA GLU A 826 23.07 -7.70 -1.04
C GLU A 826 23.16 -6.23 -0.64
N ALA A 827 24.08 -5.46 -1.24
CA ALA A 827 24.20 -4.02 -0.97
C ALA A 827 22.92 -3.24 -1.36
N LEU A 828 22.30 -3.59 -2.50
CA LEU A 828 21.03 -3.00 -2.94
C LEU A 828 19.88 -3.32 -1.96
N ALA A 829 19.79 -4.57 -1.50
CA ALA A 829 18.81 -4.99 -0.50
C ALA A 829 19.04 -4.28 0.87
N ALA A 830 20.29 -4.12 1.28
CA ALA A 830 20.66 -3.43 2.51
C ALA A 830 20.28 -1.93 2.46
N VAL A 831 20.57 -1.23 1.37
CA VAL A 831 20.14 0.17 1.17
C VAL A 831 18.61 0.28 1.16
N SER A 832 17.93 -0.69 0.54
CA SER A 832 16.47 -0.73 0.51
C SER A 832 15.89 -0.88 1.91
N ARG A 833 16.44 -1.79 2.73
CA ARG A 833 16.03 -1.97 4.12
C ARG A 833 16.31 -0.73 4.97
N LEU A 834 17.50 -0.14 4.85
CA LEU A 834 17.87 1.12 5.53
C LEU A 834 16.86 2.24 5.22
N THR A 835 16.44 2.35 3.96
CA THR A 835 15.45 3.36 3.53
C THR A 835 14.05 3.07 4.10
N ASP A 836 13.65 1.80 4.19
CA ASP A 836 12.34 1.44 4.76
C ASP A 836 12.28 1.64 6.28
N ASP A 837 13.32 1.21 7.01
CA ASP A 837 13.41 1.28 8.47
C ASP A 837 13.55 2.74 8.99
N HIS A 838 14.05 3.69 8.17
CA HIS A 838 14.29 5.08 8.58
C HIS A 838 13.61 6.13 7.67
N PRO A 839 12.32 6.48 7.92
CA PRO A 839 11.58 7.53 7.21
C PRO A 839 12.29 8.87 7.06
N ALA A 840 13.07 9.27 8.07
CA ALA A 840 13.78 10.55 8.08
C ALA A 840 14.99 10.57 7.13
N LEU A 841 15.46 9.40 6.66
CA LEU A 841 16.50 9.27 5.64
C LEU A 841 15.89 9.47 4.26
N ILE A 842 15.89 10.72 3.79
CA ILE A 842 15.15 11.08 2.57
C ILE A 842 15.89 10.78 1.26
N ASP A 843 17.21 10.64 1.33
CA ASP A 843 18.07 10.33 0.20
C ASP A 843 19.29 9.58 0.71
N VAL A 844 19.63 8.44 0.10
CA VAL A 844 20.89 7.72 0.31
C VAL A 844 21.36 7.20 -1.03
N GLU A 845 22.62 7.45 -1.37
CA GLU A 845 23.17 7.07 -2.67
C GLU A 845 24.56 6.46 -2.51
N LEU A 846 24.74 5.26 -3.07
CA LEU A 846 26.04 4.62 -3.27
C LEU A 846 26.50 4.93 -4.69
N VAL A 847 27.51 5.80 -4.82
CA VAL A 847 28.05 6.21 -6.11
C VAL A 847 29.55 6.57 -6.03
N PRO A 848 30.42 5.88 -6.79
CA PRO A 848 30.14 4.65 -7.53
C PRO A 848 30.17 3.42 -6.61
N LEU A 849 29.25 2.49 -6.86
CA LEU A 849 29.34 1.09 -6.44
C LEU A 849 29.96 0.29 -7.59
N ILE A 850 31.15 -0.28 -7.39
CA ILE A 850 31.92 -0.94 -8.45
C ILE A 850 31.68 -2.45 -8.37
N ALA A 851 31.00 -2.98 -9.37
CA ALA A 851 30.72 -4.41 -9.52
C ALA A 851 31.91 -5.11 -10.20
N GLY A 852 32.80 -5.71 -9.40
CA GLY A 852 33.94 -6.50 -9.87
C GLY A 852 33.59 -7.97 -10.08
N SER A 853 34.51 -8.73 -10.67
CA SER A 853 34.33 -10.17 -10.97
C SER A 853 34.40 -11.11 -9.76
N ARG A 854 34.80 -10.60 -8.59
CA ARG A 854 34.96 -11.39 -7.35
C ARG A 854 34.46 -10.70 -6.09
N ARG A 855 34.28 -9.37 -6.14
CA ARG A 855 33.92 -8.51 -5.02
C ARG A 855 33.20 -7.27 -5.55
N CYS A 856 32.42 -6.66 -4.67
CA CYS A 856 31.82 -5.35 -4.86
C CYS A 856 32.56 -4.32 -3.98
N TRP A 857 32.71 -3.09 -4.47
CA TRP A 857 33.31 -2.00 -3.70
C TRP A 857 32.41 -0.77 -3.70
N VAL A 858 32.12 -0.22 -2.53
CA VAL A 858 31.41 1.06 -2.40
C VAL A 858 32.45 2.18 -2.23
N ALA A 859 32.74 2.90 -3.31
CA ALA A 859 33.80 3.93 -3.33
C ALA A 859 33.33 5.31 -2.89
N GLY A 860 32.02 5.54 -2.89
CA GLY A 860 31.42 6.76 -2.40
C GLY A 860 29.99 6.51 -1.95
N ALA A 861 29.63 7.19 -0.88
CA ALA A 861 28.27 7.25 -0.39
C ALA A 861 27.92 8.70 -0.05
N ARG A 862 26.62 9.00 -0.01
CA ARG A 862 26.08 10.21 0.59
C ARG A 862 24.69 9.92 1.10
N ALA A 863 24.27 10.62 2.14
CA ALA A 863 22.91 10.52 2.62
C ALA A 863 22.42 11.84 3.20
N ARG A 864 21.10 12.03 3.22
CA ARG A 864 20.45 13.24 3.73
C ARG A 864 19.31 12.86 4.65
N VAL A 865 19.27 13.54 5.80
CA VAL A 865 18.21 13.40 6.80
C VAL A 865 17.34 14.65 6.80
N ALA A 866 16.04 14.48 6.96
CA ALA A 866 15.06 15.55 7.13
C ALA A 866 14.04 15.18 8.23
N PRO A 867 13.40 16.18 8.87
CA PRO A 867 12.46 15.96 9.97
C PRO A 867 11.11 15.46 9.45
N LEU A 868 11.10 14.25 8.91
CA LEU A 868 9.86 13.53 8.63
C LEU A 868 9.41 12.84 9.92
N ALA A 869 8.23 13.20 10.40
CA ALA A 869 7.60 12.46 11.49
C ALA A 869 7.47 10.98 11.07
N PRO A 870 7.66 10.02 12.00
CA PRO A 870 7.35 8.62 11.73
C PRO A 870 5.87 8.44 11.37
N GLU A 871 5.01 9.34 11.83
CA GLU A 871 3.59 9.40 11.49
C GLU A 871 3.37 10.10 10.15
N ARG A 872 2.88 9.32 9.17
CA ARG A 872 2.62 9.75 7.80
C ARG A 872 1.12 9.72 7.56
N ASP A 873 0.41 10.77 7.97
CA ASP A 873 -1.04 10.66 8.04
C ASP A 873 -1.82 11.25 6.84
N PRO A 874 -2.56 10.44 6.06
CA PRO A 874 -3.75 10.93 5.38
C PRO A 874 -5.10 10.28 5.78
N LEU A 875 -5.17 9.50 6.88
CA LEU A 875 -6.04 9.74 8.07
C LEU A 875 -6.01 8.57 9.09
N ALA A 876 -5.15 8.63 10.11
CA ALA A 876 -4.35 7.50 10.57
C ALA A 876 -5.16 6.53 11.40
N ARG A 877 -4.90 5.23 11.22
CA ARG A 877 -5.20 4.19 12.21
C ARG A 877 -3.90 3.47 12.52
N ALA A 878 -3.12 4.04 13.44
CA ALA A 878 -1.67 4.07 13.32
C ALA A 878 -0.95 2.79 13.77
N LEU A 879 0.18 2.60 13.07
CA LEU A 879 1.35 1.71 13.23
C LEU A 879 1.13 0.27 13.69
#